data_AF-A0A3A8NIU1-F1
#
_entry.id   AF-A0A3A8NIU1-F1
#
_cell.length_a   1.000
_cell.length_b   1.000
_cell.length_c   1.000
_cell.angle_alpha   90.00
_cell.angle_beta   90.00
_cell.angle_gamma   90.00
#
_symmetry.space_group_name_H-M   'P 1'
#
loop_
_entity.id
_entity.type
_entity.pdbx_description
1 polymer ?
#
loop_
_entity_poly.entity_id
_entity_poly.type
_entity_poly.pdbx_seq_one_letter_code
_entity_poly.pdbx_strand_id
1 'polypeptide(L)'
;MSVPTHEVLIVHPNEARRSALMSALGAHRVAAVGSQLEATRRMEASVPTLIIAPADNARRFLRHVDRAAPEAVCVFVCSRSDQLGLEELVETAAEGHVFSTVDDALSEGELGMRLRDILQLRASTRVSLDAGLRVDFLLRDQHVVAECQDLGNFGAALRIPMDMSMAAFLPGTPLDALSMVRDGAPVLHVARAYVRHATPVFHDGRGFLRVGISWRRASDEASAAPPRTLRDPVAVLAALRKALRRELPVWLHPPDSQAAHFRLESATVEPVDERGLLRGQVSPTLPTSVGEVVLLSFEMGGQRYSGVTSMLHVAHDGVSLGLPRALTVENRRGQQRFRPSPQNRFLVRFTSPFGGQRITRAVLDLGGRGFAFPIDASCEVLPAGSRLDATLLLPDGAEAACRVEVRSVDVVPFEARHDQRLRPYRCGVRVLELPPAVRDAVVDAFVAARAPQVKDGAVFRFPDLWRMMQEARYTFHPDHPFGEESRVLPPLEELHERLGRARDLGRSLVYTDGQQPLGHVNGLRMHSRTWLVQHLAVLPGFRRSEQVSSELTSLAVEVGEAMEDVEFIRYMWRTDNRWPHRLGTWLARVLEGQGLCHLRQFHYLRAALDTVATEAPAGLPAVREAGPEDRRWLEAYLRGQGEMVRLLSEDLRADPAPEQQLGARFRAAGLHRERRMFVVDGESGPLAIAFQEEATPGLSLIEVSNSFGLVVADRANPRTRDAVAALTWRCMAHSRERGRPSALGMVDAADVPVLLEAGFVDQGRFSEWTFHRSMVRRWCEAWRSLFERQAAPRRAARAALEQEEAP
;
A
#
# COMPACT_ATOMS: atom_id res chain seq x y z
N MET A 1 35.71 17.68 12.59
CA MET A 1 35.58 19.08 12.13
C MET A 1 34.24 19.61 12.62
N SER A 2 34.24 20.78 13.27
CA SER A 2 33.04 21.44 13.78
C SER A 2 32.08 21.75 12.64
N VAL A 3 30.85 21.24 12.69
CA VAL A 3 29.83 21.50 11.67
C VAL A 3 29.27 22.91 11.88
N PRO A 4 29.21 23.79 10.86
CA PRO A 4 28.65 25.12 11.03
C PRO A 4 27.15 25.05 11.29
N THR A 5 26.68 25.79 12.28
CA THR A 5 25.29 26.20 12.42
C THR A 5 24.74 26.71 11.08
N HIS A 6 23.58 26.23 10.63
CA HIS A 6 22.95 26.68 9.39
C HIS A 6 22.44 28.13 9.50
N GLU A 7 23.35 29.09 9.44
CA GLU A 7 23.02 30.49 9.18
C GLU A 7 22.80 30.68 7.67
N VAL A 8 21.61 31.17 7.32
CA VAL A 8 21.28 31.60 5.96
C VAL A 8 21.37 33.12 5.90
N LEU A 9 22.18 33.66 4.99
CA LEU A 9 22.27 35.09 4.74
C LEU A 9 21.40 35.47 3.54
N ILE A 10 20.34 36.23 3.78
CA ILE A 10 19.54 36.84 2.73
C ILE A 10 20.05 38.26 2.51
N VAL A 11 20.46 38.54 1.28
CA VAL A 11 20.86 39.85 0.80
C VAL A 11 19.82 40.27 -0.22
N HIS A 12 19.00 41.26 0.09
CA HIS A 12 18.04 41.75 -0.89
C HIS A 12 17.67 43.20 -0.58
N PRO A 13 17.67 44.13 -1.55
CA PRO A 13 17.36 45.54 -1.27
C PRO A 13 15.90 45.75 -0.84
N ASN A 14 14.97 44.99 -1.42
CA ASN A 14 13.54 45.05 -1.09
C ASN A 14 13.22 44.32 0.23
N GLU A 15 12.64 45.03 1.20
CA GLU A 15 12.25 44.52 2.51
C GLU A 15 11.15 43.47 2.48
N ALA A 16 10.10 43.66 1.68
CA ALA A 16 9.02 42.69 1.52
C ALA A 16 9.56 41.34 1.01
N ARG A 17 10.53 41.40 0.09
CA ARG A 17 11.16 40.19 -0.45
C ARG A 17 12.08 39.51 0.56
N ARG A 18 12.79 40.26 1.41
CA ARG A 18 13.53 39.68 2.55
C ARG A 18 12.59 38.92 3.48
N SER A 19 11.44 39.50 3.81
CA SER A 19 10.43 38.86 4.67
C SER A 19 9.85 37.58 4.05
N ALA A 20 9.55 37.60 2.74
CA ALA A 20 9.10 36.42 1.99
C ALA A 20 10.12 35.27 2.01
N LEU A 21 11.39 35.59 1.73
CA LEU A 21 12.50 34.62 1.76
C LEU A 21 12.75 34.09 3.18
N MET A 22 12.63 34.93 4.21
CA MET A 22 12.72 34.51 5.62
C MET A 22 11.60 33.53 5.98
N SER A 23 10.36 33.83 5.58
CA SER A 23 9.20 32.96 5.81
C SER A 23 9.38 31.60 5.13
N ALA A 24 9.84 31.59 3.87
CA ALA A 24 10.10 30.37 3.10
C ALA A 24 11.15 29.43 3.72
N LEU A 25 12.04 29.98 4.57
CA LEU A 25 13.15 29.29 5.21
C LEU A 25 13.00 29.12 6.72
N GLY A 26 11.79 29.27 7.29
CA GLY A 26 11.54 29.34 8.74
C GLY A 26 12.06 28.18 9.62
N ALA A 27 12.55 27.09 9.03
CA ALA A 27 13.26 26.01 9.73
C ALA A 27 14.76 26.28 9.97
N HIS A 28 15.30 27.38 9.44
CA HIS A 28 16.73 27.75 9.49
C HIS A 28 16.95 29.04 10.29
N ARG A 29 18.19 29.27 10.75
CA ARG A 29 18.57 30.52 11.43
C ARG A 29 18.88 31.56 10.35
N VAL A 30 17.97 32.49 10.12
CA VAL A 30 18.06 33.42 8.99
C VAL A 30 18.56 34.80 9.41
N ALA A 31 19.50 35.31 8.64
CA ALA A 31 20.15 36.59 8.75
C ALA A 31 19.83 37.41 7.50
N ALA A 32 19.01 38.45 7.59
CA ALA A 32 18.67 39.29 6.44
C ALA A 32 19.40 40.64 6.48
N VAL A 33 19.90 41.12 5.34
CA VAL A 33 20.60 42.41 5.17
C VAL A 33 20.13 43.11 3.89
N GLY A 34 20.22 44.44 3.88
CA GLY A 34 19.70 45.26 2.76
C GLY A 34 20.69 45.43 1.61
N SER A 35 21.98 45.16 1.83
CA SER A 35 23.02 45.42 0.83
C SER A 35 24.14 44.37 0.84
N GLN A 36 24.84 44.25 -0.29
CA GLN A 36 26.04 43.41 -0.41
C GLN A 36 27.17 43.87 0.53
N LEU A 37 27.27 45.17 0.85
CA LEU A 37 28.27 45.70 1.78
C LEU A 37 28.03 45.21 3.22
N GLU A 38 26.78 45.22 3.66
CA GLU A 38 26.37 44.65 4.95
C GLU A 38 26.56 43.13 4.97
N ALA A 39 26.30 42.47 3.83
CA ALA A 39 26.52 41.05 3.69
C ALA A 39 27.99 40.68 3.90
N THR A 40 28.93 41.43 3.30
CA THR A 40 30.37 41.20 3.49
C THR A 40 30.79 41.31 4.96
N ARG A 41 30.36 42.38 5.66
CA ARG A 41 30.66 42.53 7.11
C ARG A 41 30.07 41.40 7.93
N ARG A 42 28.89 40.90 7.54
CA ARG A 42 28.23 39.80 8.25
C ARG A 42 28.94 38.47 8.02
N MET A 43 29.42 38.22 6.79
CA MET A 43 30.25 37.05 6.47
C MET A 43 31.58 37.04 7.21
N GLU A 44 32.18 38.22 7.45
CA GLU A 44 33.39 38.36 8.27
C GLU A 44 33.14 38.05 9.76
N ALA A 45 31.92 38.32 10.25
CA ALA A 45 31.53 38.07 11.64
C ALA A 45 31.04 36.63 11.88
N SER A 46 30.35 36.04 10.91
CA SER A 46 29.83 34.67 10.95
C SER A 46 29.72 34.13 9.53
N VAL A 47 30.30 32.95 9.28
CA VAL A 47 30.33 32.34 7.96
C VAL A 47 28.98 31.67 7.66
N PRO A 48 28.16 32.19 6.74
CA PRO A 48 26.88 31.59 6.40
C PRO A 48 27.07 30.31 5.59
N THR A 49 26.10 29.41 5.67
CA THR A 49 26.07 28.16 4.88
C THR A 49 25.29 28.29 3.57
N LEU A 50 24.40 29.27 3.49
CA LEU A 50 23.61 29.62 2.29
C LEU A 50 23.54 31.15 2.20
N ILE A 51 23.76 31.68 1.01
CA ILE A 51 23.62 33.10 0.69
C ILE A 51 22.61 33.23 -0.44
N ILE A 52 21.58 34.03 -0.22
CA ILE A 52 20.58 34.37 -1.23
C ILE A 52 20.79 35.82 -1.60
N ALA A 53 21.02 36.13 -2.87
CA ALA A 53 21.32 37.49 -3.34
C ALA A 53 20.57 37.80 -4.64
N PRO A 54 20.32 39.09 -4.98
CA PRO A 54 19.90 39.47 -6.32
C PRO A 54 21.05 39.28 -7.32
N ALA A 55 20.71 39.12 -8.60
CA ALA A 55 21.70 38.95 -9.68
C ALA A 55 22.61 40.18 -9.89
N ASP A 56 22.21 41.34 -9.39
CA ASP A 56 22.94 42.60 -9.54
C ASP A 56 24.39 42.48 -9.02
N ASN A 57 25.37 42.71 -9.90
CA ASN A 57 26.80 42.59 -9.58
C ASN A 57 27.21 41.22 -9.03
N ALA A 58 26.56 40.13 -9.48
CA ALA A 58 26.84 38.76 -9.03
C ALA A 58 28.34 38.43 -9.03
N ARG A 59 29.07 38.83 -10.08
CA ARG A 59 30.52 38.58 -10.21
C ARG A 59 31.34 39.20 -9.11
N ARG A 60 31.10 40.49 -8.81
CA ARG A 60 31.82 41.21 -7.74
C ARG A 60 31.47 40.64 -6.38
N PHE A 61 30.20 40.27 -6.18
CA PHE A 61 29.74 39.69 -4.93
C PHE A 61 30.35 38.32 -4.68
N LEU A 62 30.36 37.42 -5.69
CA LEU A 62 30.96 36.10 -5.58
C LEU A 62 32.46 36.13 -5.27
N ARG A 63 33.22 37.08 -5.81
CA ARG A 63 34.64 37.25 -5.42
C ARG A 63 34.83 37.56 -3.92
N HIS A 64 33.86 38.23 -3.28
CA HIS A 64 33.88 38.43 -1.83
C HIS A 64 33.42 37.18 -1.08
N VAL A 65 32.43 36.47 -1.60
CA VAL A 65 31.99 35.18 -1.04
C VAL A 65 33.11 34.15 -1.10
N ASP A 66 33.81 34.01 -2.22
CA ASP A 66 34.92 33.06 -2.39
C ASP A 66 36.07 33.34 -1.39
N ARG A 67 36.21 34.59 -0.93
CA ARG A 67 37.21 34.98 0.08
C ARG A 67 36.73 34.78 1.52
N ALA A 68 35.47 35.14 1.81
CA ALA A 68 34.95 35.19 3.18
C ALA A 68 34.15 33.95 3.59
N ALA A 69 33.50 33.29 2.64
CA ALA A 69 32.64 32.14 2.84
C ALA A 69 32.72 31.17 1.62
N PRO A 70 33.90 30.62 1.29
CA PRO A 70 34.12 29.79 0.09
C PRO A 70 33.24 28.53 0.01
N GLU A 71 32.75 28.05 1.15
CA GLU A 71 31.88 26.86 1.23
C GLU A 71 30.38 27.20 1.20
N ALA A 72 30.01 28.48 1.19
CA ALA A 72 28.62 28.91 1.18
C ALA A 72 27.94 28.61 -0.16
N VAL A 73 26.71 28.13 -0.10
CA VAL A 73 25.89 27.99 -1.32
C VAL A 73 25.38 29.37 -1.72
N CYS A 74 25.73 29.85 -2.91
CA CYS A 74 25.12 31.06 -3.46
C CYS A 74 23.90 30.73 -4.32
N VAL A 75 22.78 31.39 -4.01
CA VAL A 75 21.55 31.37 -4.80
C VAL A 75 21.23 32.78 -5.27
N PHE A 76 21.19 32.98 -6.57
CA PHE A 76 20.76 34.23 -7.16
C PHE A 76 19.27 34.19 -7.48
N VAL A 77 18.55 35.17 -6.96
CA VAL A 77 17.15 35.41 -7.29
C VAL A 77 17.13 36.39 -8.46
N CYS A 78 16.62 35.94 -9.60
CA CYS A 78 16.64 36.71 -10.85
C CYS A 78 15.36 36.43 -11.63
N SER A 79 14.63 37.48 -11.99
CA SER A 79 13.42 37.35 -12.82
C SER A 79 13.81 36.93 -14.24
N ARG A 80 12.99 36.11 -14.90
CA ARG A 80 13.16 35.84 -16.34
C ARG A 80 13.05 37.09 -17.21
N SER A 81 12.38 38.14 -16.71
CA SER A 81 12.26 39.42 -17.40
C SER A 81 13.48 40.33 -17.20
N ASP A 82 14.41 39.96 -16.32
CA ASP A 82 15.62 40.73 -16.02
C ASP A 82 16.78 40.27 -16.93
N GLN A 83 16.79 40.79 -18.17
CA GLN A 83 17.80 40.43 -19.16
C GLN A 83 19.23 40.78 -18.72
N LEU A 84 19.42 41.92 -18.07
CA LEU A 84 20.74 42.37 -17.59
C LEU A 84 21.26 41.48 -16.46
N GLY A 85 20.40 41.10 -15.50
CA GLY A 85 20.75 40.16 -14.45
C GLY A 85 21.06 38.76 -14.99
N LEU A 86 20.31 38.28 -15.97
CA LEU A 86 20.58 36.99 -16.62
C LEU A 86 21.90 36.98 -17.39
N GLU A 87 22.23 38.04 -18.12
CA GLU A 87 23.52 38.20 -18.82
C GLU A 87 24.69 38.20 -17.83
N GLU A 88 24.58 38.97 -16.74
CA GLU A 88 25.61 39.00 -15.68
C GLU A 88 25.82 37.62 -15.04
N LEU A 89 24.75 36.85 -14.80
CA LEU A 89 24.86 35.48 -14.29
C LEU A 89 25.53 34.55 -15.31
N VAL A 90 25.19 34.65 -16.59
CA VAL A 90 25.83 33.84 -17.65
C VAL A 90 27.33 34.11 -17.72
N GLU A 91 27.74 35.38 -17.72
CA GLU A 91 29.16 35.75 -17.72
C GLU A 91 29.87 35.32 -16.42
N THR A 92 29.20 35.48 -15.27
CA THR A 92 29.72 35.04 -13.97
C THR A 92 29.96 33.51 -13.93
N ALA A 93 29.06 32.73 -14.53
CA ALA A 93 29.25 31.28 -14.67
C ALA A 93 30.38 30.94 -15.65
N ALA A 94 30.56 31.73 -16.72
CA ALA A 94 31.66 31.56 -17.67
C ALA A 94 33.04 31.82 -17.05
N GLU A 95 33.12 32.67 -16.02
CA GLU A 95 34.33 32.88 -15.19
C GLU A 95 34.60 31.73 -14.20
N GLY A 96 33.75 30.69 -14.17
CA GLY A 96 33.95 29.49 -13.36
C GLY A 96 33.33 29.55 -11.96
N HIS A 97 32.60 30.61 -11.61
CA HIS A 97 31.89 30.69 -10.34
C HIS A 97 30.67 29.74 -10.31
N VAL A 98 30.41 29.13 -9.15
CA VAL A 98 29.33 28.15 -8.97
C VAL A 98 28.22 28.73 -8.11
N PHE A 99 27.01 28.82 -8.66
CA PHE A 99 25.82 29.28 -7.96
C PHE A 99 24.56 28.57 -8.49
N SER A 100 23.46 28.67 -7.75
CA SER A 100 22.12 28.28 -8.24
C SER A 100 21.32 29.51 -8.59
N THR A 101 20.39 29.40 -9.54
CA THR A 101 19.45 30.48 -9.87
C THR A 101 18.04 30.06 -9.52
N VAL A 102 17.27 31.02 -9.01
CA VAL A 102 15.85 30.84 -8.71
C VAL A 102 15.10 32.03 -9.31
N ASP A 103 14.01 31.73 -10.00
CA ASP A 103 13.21 32.74 -10.67
C ASP A 103 12.49 33.61 -9.63
N ASP A 104 12.64 34.93 -9.74
CA ASP A 104 12.03 35.88 -8.80
C ASP A 104 10.50 35.93 -8.93
N ALA A 105 9.95 35.47 -10.06
CA ALA A 105 8.51 35.41 -10.28
C ALA A 105 7.82 34.21 -9.59
N LEU A 106 8.57 33.30 -8.95
CA LEU A 106 8.00 32.16 -8.23
C LEU A 106 7.17 32.60 -7.02
N SER A 107 6.07 31.89 -6.78
CA SER A 107 5.28 32.10 -5.56
C SER A 107 6.13 31.77 -4.32
N GLU A 108 5.78 32.30 -3.14
CA GLU A 108 6.56 32.03 -1.91
C GLU A 108 6.71 30.53 -1.62
N GLY A 109 5.68 29.73 -1.91
CA GLY A 109 5.73 28.28 -1.71
C GLY A 109 6.62 27.57 -2.71
N GLU A 110 6.58 27.97 -4.00
CA GLU A 110 7.47 27.44 -5.04
C GLU A 110 8.93 27.82 -4.77
N LEU A 111 9.16 29.07 -4.36
CA LEU A 111 10.46 29.60 -3.95
C LEU A 111 11.02 28.81 -2.76
N GLY A 112 10.20 28.59 -1.71
CA GLY A 112 10.57 27.79 -0.56
C GLY A 112 10.86 26.32 -0.90
N MET A 113 10.09 25.72 -1.83
CA MET A 113 10.37 24.37 -2.33
C MET A 113 11.72 24.32 -3.05
N ARG A 114 11.99 25.27 -3.94
CA ARG A 114 13.26 25.35 -4.68
C ARG A 114 14.46 25.55 -3.76
N LEU A 115 14.36 26.45 -2.79
CA LEU A 115 15.42 26.71 -1.82
C LEU A 115 15.68 25.48 -0.93
N ARG A 116 14.63 24.78 -0.50
CA ARG A 116 14.77 23.51 0.24
C ARG A 116 15.41 22.41 -0.60
N ASP A 117 15.03 22.27 -1.86
CA ASP A 117 15.66 21.28 -2.76
C ASP A 117 17.18 21.56 -2.89
N ILE A 118 17.55 22.83 -3.07
CA ILE A 118 18.95 23.28 -3.14
C ILE A 118 19.70 22.95 -1.84
N LEU A 119 19.06 23.17 -0.68
CA LEU A 119 19.62 22.85 0.64
C LEU A 119 19.73 21.34 0.91
N GLN A 120 18.72 20.55 0.55
CA GLN A 120 18.71 19.09 0.68
C GLN A 120 19.84 18.44 -0.15
N LEU A 121 20.10 18.96 -1.35
CA LEU A 121 21.18 18.50 -2.24
C LEU A 121 22.59 18.65 -1.64
N ARG A 122 22.80 19.57 -0.69
CA ARG A 122 24.07 19.77 0.04
C ARG A 122 24.05 19.22 1.47
N ALA A 123 22.89 18.89 2.02
CA ALA A 123 22.75 18.28 3.35
C ALA A 123 23.15 16.79 3.39
N SER A 124 23.24 16.14 2.22
CA SER A 124 23.80 14.79 2.07
C SER A 124 25.32 14.83 2.00
N THR A 125 25.99 13.95 2.75
CA THR A 125 27.40 13.65 2.49
C THR A 125 27.56 13.16 1.05
N ARG A 126 28.71 13.48 0.46
CA ARG A 126 29.15 12.92 -0.82
C ARG A 126 30.31 11.99 -0.56
N VAL A 127 30.24 10.78 -1.09
CA VAL A 127 31.35 9.83 -1.05
C VAL A 127 32.11 9.98 -2.35
N SER A 128 33.43 10.19 -2.25
CA SER A 128 34.32 10.01 -3.39
C SER A 128 34.39 8.52 -3.68
N LEU A 129 34.23 8.15 -4.94
CA LEU A 129 34.25 6.75 -5.33
C LEU A 129 35.62 6.41 -5.87
N ASP A 130 36.13 5.23 -5.53
CA ASP A 130 37.32 4.69 -6.18
C ASP A 130 37.10 4.60 -7.70
N ALA A 131 38.16 4.78 -8.49
CA ALA A 131 38.09 4.75 -9.95
C ALA A 131 37.33 3.49 -10.45
N GLY A 132 36.37 3.67 -11.36
CA GLY A 132 35.68 2.54 -12.01
C GLY A 132 34.17 2.43 -11.83
N LEU A 133 33.46 3.37 -11.19
CA LEU A 133 31.98 3.37 -11.28
C LEU A 133 31.54 3.94 -12.64
N ARG A 134 31.26 3.04 -13.58
CA ARG A 134 30.73 3.38 -14.90
C ARG A 134 29.30 3.90 -14.78
N VAL A 135 29.00 4.96 -15.50
CA VAL A 135 27.66 5.56 -15.61
C VAL A 135 27.24 5.56 -17.05
N ASP A 136 26.11 4.92 -17.34
CA ASP A 136 25.48 4.87 -18.66
C ASP A 136 24.19 5.71 -18.62
N PHE A 137 23.96 6.57 -19.62
CA PHE A 137 22.73 7.35 -19.72
C PHE A 137 22.43 7.75 -21.17
N LEU A 138 21.21 8.22 -21.42
CA LEU A 138 20.77 8.79 -22.68
C LEU A 138 20.78 10.32 -22.60
N LEU A 139 21.46 10.96 -23.55
CA LEU A 139 21.44 12.40 -23.76
C LEU A 139 20.88 12.68 -25.15
N ARG A 140 19.65 13.22 -25.22
CA ARG A 140 18.93 13.42 -26.50
C ARG A 140 18.93 12.15 -27.36
N ASP A 141 18.55 11.03 -26.74
CA ASP A 141 18.52 9.67 -27.31
C ASP A 141 19.88 9.08 -27.71
N GLN A 142 21.00 9.76 -27.44
CA GLN A 142 22.34 9.23 -27.64
C GLN A 142 22.88 8.57 -26.37
N HIS A 143 23.39 7.36 -26.50
CA HIS A 143 24.01 6.63 -25.39
C HIS A 143 25.38 7.22 -25.03
N VAL A 144 25.54 7.62 -23.78
CA VAL A 144 26.77 8.22 -23.25
C VAL A 144 27.29 7.37 -22.09
N VAL A 145 28.61 7.16 -22.07
CA VAL A 145 29.31 6.49 -20.98
C VAL A 145 30.21 7.50 -20.28
N ALA A 146 30.09 7.58 -18.96
CA ALA A 146 30.87 8.45 -18.09
C ALA A 146 31.39 7.68 -16.88
N GLU A 147 32.25 8.33 -16.10
CA GLU A 147 32.72 7.83 -14.81
C GLU A 147 32.15 8.68 -13.67
N CYS A 148 31.66 8.07 -12.59
CA CYS A 148 31.19 8.79 -11.42
C CYS A 148 32.39 9.18 -10.53
N GLN A 149 32.59 10.47 -10.29
CA GLN A 149 33.64 10.97 -9.41
C GLN A 149 33.20 10.99 -7.94
N ASP A 150 31.98 11.47 -7.71
CA ASP A 150 31.41 11.57 -6.38
C ASP A 150 29.90 11.35 -6.43
N LEU A 151 29.35 10.84 -5.32
CA LEU A 151 27.94 10.48 -5.21
C LEU A 151 27.35 10.93 -3.87
N GLY A 152 26.18 11.55 -3.90
CA GLY A 152 25.32 11.79 -2.74
C GLY A 152 23.92 11.21 -2.93
N ASN A 153 23.05 11.37 -1.93
CA ASN A 153 21.68 10.83 -1.96
C ASN A 153 20.77 11.45 -3.04
N PHE A 154 21.13 12.64 -3.53
CA PHE A 154 20.29 13.45 -4.42
C PHE A 154 20.99 13.90 -5.71
N GLY A 155 22.25 13.49 -5.92
CA GLY A 155 23.02 13.88 -7.10
C GLY A 155 24.41 13.26 -7.14
N ALA A 156 25.09 13.41 -8.27
CA ALA A 156 26.43 12.88 -8.52
C ALA A 156 27.27 13.89 -9.31
N ALA A 157 28.59 13.71 -9.35
CA ALA A 157 29.47 14.39 -10.29
C ALA A 157 30.03 13.35 -11.27
N LEU A 158 29.92 13.64 -12.56
CA LEU A 158 30.35 12.76 -13.63
C LEU A 158 31.59 13.33 -14.32
N ARG A 159 32.52 12.45 -14.68
CA ARG A 159 33.64 12.72 -15.57
C ARG A 159 33.26 12.26 -16.97
N ILE A 160 33.16 13.22 -17.88
CA ILE A 160 32.82 13.00 -19.29
C ILE A 160 34.06 13.32 -20.14
N PRO A 161 34.39 12.51 -21.16
CA PRO A 161 35.50 12.83 -22.05
C PRO A 161 35.27 14.15 -22.83
N MET A 162 36.35 14.86 -23.17
CA MET A 162 36.31 16.18 -23.85
C MET A 162 35.91 16.11 -25.33
N ASP A 163 35.65 14.92 -25.88
CA ASP A 163 35.14 14.75 -27.23
C ASP A 163 33.67 15.19 -27.37
N MET A 164 32.96 15.35 -26.25
CA MET A 164 31.62 15.90 -26.19
C MET A 164 31.63 17.42 -25.97
N SER A 165 30.75 18.14 -26.69
CA SER A 165 30.60 19.58 -26.51
C SER A 165 30.01 19.93 -25.14
N MET A 166 30.61 20.89 -24.45
CA MET A 166 30.08 21.46 -23.20
C MET A 166 28.65 22.01 -23.36
N ALA A 167 28.29 22.49 -24.56
CA ALA A 167 26.94 22.96 -24.88
C ALA A 167 25.87 21.85 -24.82
N ALA A 168 26.27 20.57 -24.82
CA ALA A 168 25.37 19.44 -24.63
C ALA A 168 24.98 19.25 -23.14
N PHE A 169 25.70 19.90 -22.21
CA PHE A 169 25.52 19.77 -20.75
C PHE A 169 25.17 21.11 -20.10
N LEU A 170 24.30 21.90 -20.73
CA LEU A 170 23.79 23.12 -20.10
C LEU A 170 22.92 22.79 -18.88
N PRO A 171 22.90 23.64 -17.84
CA PRO A 171 22.02 23.45 -16.69
C PRO A 171 20.56 23.22 -17.09
N GLY A 172 19.90 22.27 -16.44
CA GLY A 172 18.52 21.84 -16.75
C GLY A 172 18.41 20.78 -17.85
N THR A 173 19.49 20.45 -18.57
CA THR A 173 19.48 19.39 -19.58
C THR A 173 19.13 18.02 -18.93
N PRO A 174 18.13 17.29 -19.44
CA PRO A 174 17.76 15.98 -18.90
C PRO A 174 18.74 14.90 -19.36
N LEU A 175 19.06 13.99 -18.45
CA LEU A 175 19.77 12.73 -18.70
C LEU A 175 18.80 11.58 -18.39
N ASP A 176 18.44 10.81 -19.40
CA ASP A 176 17.44 9.75 -19.30
C ASP A 176 18.08 8.38 -19.04
N ALA A 177 17.34 7.50 -18.37
CA ALA A 177 17.72 6.11 -18.10
C ALA A 177 19.13 5.94 -17.48
N LEU A 178 19.53 6.86 -16.58
CA LEU A 178 20.83 6.81 -15.94
C LEU A 178 21.00 5.53 -15.12
N SER A 179 22.08 4.79 -15.37
CA SER A 179 22.44 3.56 -14.69
C SER A 179 23.88 3.63 -14.24
N MET A 180 24.15 3.33 -12.97
CA MET A 180 25.53 3.16 -12.48
C MET A 180 25.84 1.69 -12.28
N VAL A 181 26.99 1.26 -12.78
CA VAL A 181 27.44 -0.14 -12.79
C VAL A 181 28.73 -0.27 -12.00
N ARG A 182 28.78 -1.24 -11.09
CA ARG A 182 29.97 -1.65 -10.33
C ARG A 182 30.21 -3.14 -10.59
N ASP A 183 31.42 -3.52 -10.98
CA ASP A 183 31.79 -4.92 -11.24
C ASP A 183 30.83 -5.65 -12.21
N GLY A 184 30.31 -4.93 -13.21
CA GLY A 184 29.35 -5.46 -14.18
C GLY A 184 27.90 -5.56 -13.70
N ALA A 185 27.61 -5.21 -12.43
CA ALA A 185 26.27 -5.22 -11.86
C ALA A 185 25.70 -3.80 -11.70
N PRO A 186 24.42 -3.55 -12.07
CA PRO A 186 23.79 -2.26 -11.87
C PRO A 186 23.47 -2.04 -10.38
N VAL A 187 24.06 -0.98 -9.80
CA VAL A 187 23.91 -0.62 -8.37
C VAL A 187 23.01 0.60 -8.15
N LEU A 188 22.78 1.40 -9.19
CA LEU A 188 21.84 2.55 -9.17
C LEU A 188 21.13 2.64 -10.51
N HIS A 189 19.82 2.83 -10.47
CA HIS A 189 19.05 3.22 -11.65
C HIS A 189 18.18 4.44 -11.36
N VAL A 190 18.34 5.48 -12.16
CA VAL A 190 17.59 6.73 -12.08
C VAL A 190 16.93 6.98 -13.43
N ALA A 191 15.59 6.99 -13.45
CA ALA A 191 14.84 7.18 -14.69
C ALA A 191 15.20 8.48 -15.42
N ARG A 192 15.39 9.57 -14.65
CA ARG A 192 15.76 10.89 -15.19
C ARG A 192 16.56 11.71 -14.18
N ALA A 193 17.69 12.25 -14.62
CA ALA A 193 18.51 13.22 -13.90
C ALA A 193 18.62 14.54 -14.71
N TYR A 194 19.14 15.59 -14.08
CA TYR A 194 19.27 16.91 -14.66
C TYR A 194 20.66 17.46 -14.41
N VAL A 195 21.27 18.06 -15.44
CA VAL A 195 22.54 18.76 -15.32
C VAL A 195 22.36 20.01 -14.46
N ARG A 196 23.29 20.24 -13.54
CA ARG A 196 23.34 21.44 -12.68
C ARG A 196 24.43 22.40 -13.12
N HIS A 197 25.60 21.88 -13.43
CA HIS A 197 26.74 22.63 -13.95
C HIS A 197 27.66 21.67 -14.72
N ALA A 198 28.42 22.24 -15.65
CA ALA A 198 29.46 21.53 -16.39
C ALA A 198 30.70 22.42 -16.44
N THR A 199 31.86 21.88 -16.09
CA THR A 199 33.10 22.66 -16.00
C THR A 199 34.25 21.86 -16.61
N PRO A 200 35.06 22.44 -17.52
CA PRO A 200 36.25 21.77 -18.02
C PRO A 200 37.31 21.68 -16.92
N VAL A 201 37.92 20.51 -16.77
CA VAL A 201 39.00 20.24 -15.80
C VAL A 201 40.19 19.66 -16.55
N PHE A 202 41.37 20.21 -16.31
CA PHE A 202 42.63 19.72 -16.86
C PHE A 202 43.47 19.12 -15.72
N HIS A 203 43.78 17.83 -15.83
CA HIS A 203 44.63 17.13 -14.88
C HIS A 203 45.67 16.31 -15.65
N ASP A 204 46.95 16.46 -15.32
CA ASP A 204 48.08 15.76 -15.96
C ASP A 204 48.05 15.75 -17.51
N GLY A 205 47.72 16.90 -18.12
CA GLY A 205 47.67 17.06 -19.57
C GLY A 205 46.48 16.40 -20.28
N ARG A 206 45.53 15.80 -19.53
CA ARG A 206 44.26 15.27 -20.07
C ARG A 206 43.08 16.11 -19.58
N GLY A 207 42.32 16.65 -20.53
CA GLY A 207 41.09 17.39 -20.25
C GLY A 207 39.89 16.45 -20.11
N PHE A 208 38.98 16.74 -19.18
CA PHE A 208 37.66 16.12 -19.08
C PHE A 208 36.62 17.17 -18.66
N LEU A 209 35.35 16.92 -18.96
CA LEU A 209 34.25 17.73 -18.49
C LEU A 209 33.73 17.14 -17.16
N ARG A 210 33.75 17.93 -16.09
CA ARG A 210 33.10 17.59 -14.83
C ARG A 210 31.65 18.08 -14.87
N VAL A 211 30.70 17.15 -14.88
CA VAL A 211 29.26 17.44 -14.95
C VAL A 211 28.59 17.10 -13.63
N GLY A 212 28.15 18.12 -12.90
CA GLY A 212 27.34 17.95 -11.70
C GLY A 212 25.88 17.68 -12.08
N ILE A 213 25.30 16.60 -11.57
CA ILE A 213 23.92 16.21 -11.84
C ILE A 213 23.10 16.09 -10.56
N SER A 214 21.78 16.26 -10.68
CA SER A 214 20.80 16.02 -9.62
C SER A 214 19.62 15.26 -10.18
N TRP A 215 19.02 14.37 -9.40
CA TRP A 215 17.77 13.72 -9.77
C TRP A 215 16.68 14.13 -8.81
N ARG A 216 15.47 14.20 -9.35
CA ARG A 216 14.28 14.44 -8.53
C ARG A 216 13.70 13.11 -8.09
N ARG A 217 12.94 13.17 -7.02
CA ARG A 217 11.96 12.15 -6.71
C ARG A 217 11.08 11.98 -7.95
N ALA A 218 11.10 10.81 -8.58
CA ALA A 218 10.09 10.50 -9.59
C ALA A 218 8.73 10.62 -8.89
N SER A 219 7.92 11.63 -9.23
CA SER A 219 6.52 11.67 -8.81
C SER A 219 5.66 10.67 -9.59
N ASP A 220 6.29 9.78 -10.36
CA ASP A 220 5.69 8.89 -11.35
C ASP A 220 5.20 7.56 -10.78
N GLU A 221 5.16 7.37 -9.46
CA GLU A 221 4.27 6.34 -8.94
C GLU A 221 2.83 6.84 -9.06
N ALA A 222 2.24 6.55 -10.21
CA ALA A 222 0.81 6.51 -10.39
C ALA A 222 0.20 5.85 -9.14
N SER A 223 -0.64 6.60 -8.42
CA SER A 223 -1.46 6.06 -7.34
C SER A 223 -2.07 4.74 -7.83
N ALA A 224 -1.97 3.67 -7.03
CA ALA A 224 -2.39 2.33 -7.43
C ALA A 224 -3.85 2.25 -7.92
N ALA A 225 -4.65 3.27 -7.59
CA ALA A 225 -5.91 3.60 -8.23
C ALA A 225 -6.04 5.14 -8.38
N PRO A 226 -6.75 5.65 -9.40
CA PRO A 226 -7.01 7.09 -9.53
C PRO A 226 -7.68 7.64 -8.26
N PRO A 227 -7.29 8.85 -7.81
CA PRO A 227 -7.88 9.45 -6.62
C PRO A 227 -9.39 9.65 -6.79
N ARG A 228 -10.15 9.34 -5.74
CA ARG A 228 -11.61 9.54 -5.74
C ARG A 228 -11.96 10.87 -5.09
N THR A 229 -12.82 11.67 -5.71
CA THR A 229 -13.31 12.90 -5.10
C THR A 229 -14.68 12.70 -4.43
N LEU A 230 -14.76 12.94 -3.13
CA LEU A 230 -16.01 13.14 -2.39
C LEU A 230 -16.50 14.56 -2.64
N ARG A 231 -17.67 14.71 -3.27
CA ARG A 231 -18.30 16.03 -3.52
C ARG A 231 -19.60 16.26 -2.76
N ASP A 232 -20.18 15.20 -2.22
CA ASP A 232 -21.39 15.29 -1.40
C ASP A 232 -21.06 15.97 -0.06
N PRO A 233 -21.70 17.12 0.27
CA PRO A 233 -21.44 17.84 1.51
C PRO A 233 -21.62 16.99 2.76
N VAL A 234 -22.60 16.08 2.75
CA VAL A 234 -22.87 15.18 3.88
C VAL A 234 -21.72 14.18 4.05
N ALA A 235 -21.22 13.60 2.97
CA ALA A 235 -20.06 12.70 3.00
C ALA A 235 -18.76 13.41 3.45
N VAL A 236 -18.54 14.65 3.00
CA VAL A 236 -17.36 15.44 3.42
C VAL A 236 -17.43 15.77 4.91
N LEU A 237 -18.56 16.29 5.38
CA LEU A 237 -18.81 16.57 6.78
C LEU A 237 -18.68 15.31 7.65
N ALA A 238 -19.23 14.19 7.19
CA ALA A 238 -19.15 12.91 7.89
C ALA A 238 -17.70 12.40 7.99
N ALA A 239 -16.89 12.54 6.94
CA ALA A 239 -15.48 12.16 6.94
C ALA A 239 -14.67 13.00 7.94
N LEU A 240 -14.87 14.33 7.93
CA LEU A 240 -14.19 15.24 8.88
C LEU A 240 -14.61 14.98 10.32
N ARG A 241 -15.91 14.96 10.62
CA ARG A 241 -16.41 14.65 11.98
C ARG A 241 -15.88 13.31 12.49
N LYS A 242 -15.76 12.33 11.60
CA LYS A 242 -15.22 11.03 11.95
C LYS A 242 -13.72 11.07 12.25
N ALA A 243 -12.94 11.83 11.48
CA ALA A 243 -11.52 12.02 11.77
C ALA A 243 -11.31 12.70 13.12
N LEU A 244 -12.08 13.75 13.41
CA LEU A 244 -12.01 14.50 14.67
C LEU A 244 -12.43 13.66 15.88
N ARG A 245 -13.52 12.89 15.78
CA ARG A 245 -13.96 11.97 16.86
C ARG A 245 -12.94 10.88 17.18
N ARG A 246 -12.04 10.58 16.24
CA ARG A 246 -10.95 9.62 16.41
C ARG A 246 -9.62 10.29 16.77
N GLU A 247 -9.66 11.60 17.04
CA GLU A 247 -8.49 12.41 17.39
C GLU A 247 -7.35 12.29 16.36
N LEU A 248 -7.72 12.07 15.09
CA LEU A 248 -6.75 11.94 14.01
C LEU A 248 -6.09 13.30 13.74
N PRO A 249 -4.77 13.35 13.52
CA PRO A 249 -4.10 14.58 13.14
C PRO A 249 -4.69 15.15 11.85
N VAL A 250 -5.15 16.41 11.93
CA VAL A 250 -5.56 17.20 10.77
C VAL A 250 -4.45 18.19 10.48
N TRP A 251 -3.97 18.17 9.24
CA TRP A 251 -2.86 18.99 8.78
C TRP A 251 -3.37 20.07 7.84
N LEU A 252 -2.77 21.26 7.96
CA LEU A 252 -2.95 22.39 7.06
C LEU A 252 -1.65 22.66 6.34
N HIS A 253 -1.75 23.02 5.06
CA HIS A 253 -0.64 23.39 4.19
C HIS A 253 -1.03 24.60 3.35
N PRO A 254 -0.11 25.54 3.09
CA PRO A 254 -0.28 26.49 1.99
C PRO A 254 -0.44 25.72 0.66
N PRO A 255 -1.28 26.17 -0.28
CA PRO A 255 -1.49 25.51 -1.57
C PRO A 255 -0.18 25.31 -2.35
N ASP A 256 0.77 26.24 -2.14
CA ASP A 256 2.03 26.32 -2.86
C ASP A 256 3.18 25.57 -2.16
N SER A 257 2.96 25.01 -0.97
CA SER A 257 4.02 24.37 -0.17
C SER A 257 3.52 23.13 0.57
N GLN A 258 3.94 21.95 0.13
CA GLN A 258 3.64 20.68 0.80
C GLN A 258 4.59 20.31 1.96
N ALA A 259 5.63 21.11 2.20
CA ALA A 259 6.68 20.78 3.17
C ALA A 259 6.47 21.39 4.56
N ALA A 260 5.63 22.42 4.68
CA ALA A 260 5.22 22.97 5.95
C ALA A 260 3.93 22.28 6.40
N HIS A 261 4.00 21.55 7.50
CA HIS A 261 2.86 20.85 8.08
C HIS A 261 2.46 21.58 9.35
N PHE A 262 1.27 22.18 9.32
CA PHE A 262 0.70 22.83 10.50
C PHE A 262 -0.43 21.94 11.02
N ARG A 263 -0.40 21.60 12.30
CA ARG A 263 -1.41 20.74 12.90
C ARG A 263 -2.57 21.58 13.40
N LEU A 264 -3.78 21.19 13.06
CA LEU A 264 -4.99 21.72 13.67
C LEU A 264 -5.32 20.90 14.92
N GLU A 265 -5.05 21.48 16.07
CA GLU A 265 -5.27 20.93 17.40
C GLU A 265 -6.67 21.30 17.93
N SER A 266 -7.19 20.46 18.84
CA SER A 266 -8.50 20.67 19.48
C SER A 266 -9.62 20.95 18.47
N ALA A 267 -9.53 20.31 17.31
CA ALA A 267 -10.37 20.66 16.18
C ALA A 267 -11.82 20.21 16.37
N THR A 268 -12.78 21.10 16.15
CA THR A 268 -14.22 20.83 16.25
C THR A 268 -14.95 21.28 15.00
N VAL A 269 -16.04 20.59 14.67
CA VAL A 269 -16.94 21.01 13.58
C VAL A 269 -18.21 21.56 14.19
N GLU A 270 -18.36 22.88 14.09
CA GLU A 270 -19.56 23.59 14.51
C GLU A 270 -20.59 23.60 13.37
N PRO A 271 -21.85 23.25 13.63
CA PRO A 271 -22.91 23.46 12.66
C PRO A 271 -23.22 24.96 12.58
N VAL A 272 -22.83 25.59 11.47
CA VAL A 272 -23.24 26.94 11.09
C VAL A 272 -23.78 26.82 9.67
N ASP A 273 -25.10 27.03 9.53
CA ASP A 273 -25.87 26.81 8.30
C ASP A 273 -25.66 25.41 7.68
N GLU A 274 -25.92 25.25 6.37
CA GLU A 274 -25.72 23.98 5.65
C GLU A 274 -24.24 23.62 5.44
N ARG A 275 -23.30 24.54 5.72
CA ARG A 275 -21.89 24.40 5.34
C ARG A 275 -20.94 24.05 6.48
N GLY A 276 -21.30 24.32 7.73
CA GLY A 276 -20.47 24.05 8.90
C GLY A 276 -19.15 24.83 8.94
N LEU A 277 -18.56 24.93 10.13
CA LEU A 277 -17.25 25.55 10.36
C LEU A 277 -16.32 24.57 11.06
N LEU A 278 -15.04 24.61 10.69
CA LEU A 278 -13.98 23.89 11.39
C LEU A 278 -13.24 24.89 12.28
N ARG A 279 -13.20 24.66 13.59
CA ARG A 279 -12.45 25.47 14.55
C ARG A 279 -11.33 24.67 15.17
N GLY A 280 -10.26 25.33 15.59
CA GLY A 280 -9.15 24.70 16.31
C GLY A 280 -8.00 25.66 16.53
N GLN A 281 -6.90 25.15 17.06
CA GLN A 281 -5.64 25.89 17.22
C GLN A 281 -4.61 25.36 16.23
N VAL A 282 -3.78 26.23 15.65
CA VAL A 282 -2.79 25.81 14.67
C VAL A 282 -1.40 25.81 15.30
N SER A 283 -0.73 24.65 15.26
CA SER A 283 0.60 24.46 15.85
C SER A 283 1.58 23.86 14.83
N PRO A 284 2.76 24.48 14.60
CA PRO A 284 3.13 25.84 15.02
C PRO A 284 2.19 26.89 14.41
N THR A 285 2.28 28.17 14.82
CA THR A 285 1.43 29.23 14.26
C THR A 285 1.61 29.30 12.73
N LEU A 286 0.51 29.15 12.00
CA LEU A 286 0.48 29.23 10.55
C LEU A 286 0.45 30.71 10.12
N PRO A 287 1.44 31.20 9.36
CA PRO A 287 1.46 32.58 8.87
C PRO A 287 0.47 32.74 7.71
N THR A 288 -0.83 32.84 8.02
CA THR A 288 -1.89 33.06 7.03
C THR A 288 -2.86 34.13 7.48
N SER A 289 -3.42 34.87 6.53
CA SER A 289 -4.44 35.89 6.75
C SER A 289 -5.87 35.35 6.56
N VAL A 290 -6.86 36.05 7.11
CA VAL A 290 -8.27 35.79 6.78
C VAL A 290 -8.50 35.95 5.26
N GLY A 291 -9.20 35.00 4.66
CA GLY A 291 -9.46 34.92 3.22
C GLY A 291 -8.47 34.04 2.45
N GLU A 292 -7.34 33.68 3.04
CA GLU A 292 -6.37 32.80 2.38
C GLU A 292 -6.87 31.36 2.27
N VAL A 293 -6.44 30.70 1.20
CA VAL A 293 -6.77 29.32 0.90
C VAL A 293 -5.68 28.42 1.46
N VAL A 294 -6.08 27.32 2.11
CA VAL A 294 -5.18 26.30 2.65
C VAL A 294 -5.64 24.92 2.22
N LEU A 295 -4.70 24.02 2.00
CA LEU A 295 -4.95 22.60 1.82
C LEU A 295 -5.08 21.94 3.18
N LEU A 296 -6.23 21.34 3.44
CA LEU A 296 -6.47 20.48 4.59
C LEU A 296 -6.20 19.03 4.20
N SER A 297 -5.52 18.27 5.06
CA SER A 297 -5.38 16.82 4.88
C SER A 297 -5.40 16.04 6.19
N PHE A 298 -5.86 14.81 6.15
CA PHE A 298 -5.81 13.87 7.27
C PHE A 298 -5.75 12.44 6.74
N GLU A 299 -5.28 11.50 7.55
CA GLU A 299 -5.22 10.09 7.18
C GLU A 299 -6.18 9.27 8.03
N MET A 300 -7.07 8.52 7.37
CA MET A 300 -8.05 7.65 8.04
C MET A 300 -8.15 6.33 7.29
N GLY A 301 -8.05 5.22 8.02
CA GLY A 301 -8.17 3.88 7.44
C GLY A 301 -7.08 3.55 6.40
N GLY A 302 -5.89 4.16 6.50
CA GLY A 302 -4.79 4.01 5.54
C GLY A 302 -4.98 4.78 4.23
N GLN A 303 -6.00 5.65 4.16
CA GLN A 303 -6.25 6.53 3.02
C GLN A 303 -5.97 7.98 3.41
N ARG A 304 -5.38 8.75 2.50
CA ARG A 304 -5.22 10.19 2.67
C ARG A 304 -6.46 10.89 2.13
N TYR A 305 -7.06 11.72 2.97
CA TYR A 305 -8.12 12.65 2.60
C TYR A 305 -7.51 14.04 2.49
N SER A 306 -7.76 14.74 1.40
CA SER A 306 -7.27 16.11 1.23
C SER A 306 -8.29 16.97 0.49
N GLY A 307 -8.49 18.20 0.96
CA GLY A 307 -9.39 19.16 0.33
C GLY A 307 -8.91 20.57 0.54
N VAL A 308 -9.39 21.47 -0.30
CA VAL A 308 -9.06 22.89 -0.21
C VAL A 308 -10.10 23.59 0.64
N THR A 309 -9.65 24.42 1.58
CA THR A 309 -10.51 25.24 2.43
C THR A 309 -9.96 26.67 2.56
N SER A 310 -10.74 27.58 3.14
CA SER A 310 -10.39 28.98 3.34
C SER A 310 -10.36 29.33 4.81
N MET A 311 -9.42 30.18 5.19
CA MET A 311 -9.30 30.75 6.52
C MET A 311 -10.37 31.86 6.69
N LEU A 312 -11.26 31.69 7.66
CA LEU A 312 -12.36 32.63 7.92
C LEU A 312 -12.08 33.54 9.13
N HIS A 313 -11.29 33.05 10.08
CA HIS A 313 -10.85 33.82 11.24
C HIS A 313 -9.48 33.33 11.70
N VAL A 314 -8.59 34.25 12.08
CA VAL A 314 -7.28 33.97 12.66
C VAL A 314 -7.11 34.87 13.88
N ALA A 315 -6.98 34.27 15.06
CA ALA A 315 -6.66 34.97 16.29
C ALA A 315 -5.59 34.20 17.07
N HIS A 316 -5.04 34.85 18.10
CA HIS A 316 -3.98 34.29 18.93
C HIS A 316 -4.36 32.98 19.65
N ASP A 317 -5.66 32.77 19.88
CA ASP A 317 -6.27 31.69 20.64
C ASP A 317 -6.96 30.64 19.75
N GLY A 318 -7.00 30.86 18.43
CA GLY A 318 -7.54 29.87 17.49
C GLY A 318 -7.83 30.40 16.08
N VAL A 319 -8.16 29.45 15.20
CA VAL A 319 -8.58 29.69 13.83
C VAL A 319 -9.98 29.13 13.57
N SER A 320 -10.66 29.72 12.59
CA SER A 320 -11.87 29.15 11.99
C SER A 320 -11.67 29.00 10.49
N LEU A 321 -11.99 27.83 9.97
CA LEU A 321 -11.93 27.50 8.55
C LEU A 321 -13.31 27.10 8.04
N GLY A 322 -13.56 27.35 6.75
CA GLY A 322 -14.70 26.72 6.09
C GLY A 322 -14.57 25.21 6.05
N LEU A 323 -15.67 24.48 5.81
CA LEU A 323 -15.53 23.10 5.38
C LEU A 323 -15.11 23.03 3.91
N PRO A 324 -14.19 22.12 3.55
CA PRO A 324 -13.84 21.90 2.16
C PRO A 324 -15.08 21.46 1.38
N ARG A 325 -15.26 21.99 0.16
CA ARG A 325 -16.39 21.59 -0.71
C ARG A 325 -16.27 20.16 -1.22
N ALA A 326 -15.04 19.67 -1.30
CA ALA A 326 -14.74 18.33 -1.76
C ALA A 326 -13.49 17.80 -1.05
N LEU A 327 -13.44 16.48 -0.87
CA LEU A 327 -12.25 15.77 -0.39
C LEU A 327 -11.78 14.77 -1.45
N THR A 328 -10.56 14.92 -1.90
CA THR A 328 -9.84 13.89 -2.65
C THR A 328 -9.39 12.79 -1.70
N VAL A 329 -9.63 11.54 -2.05
CA VAL A 329 -9.28 10.35 -1.29
C VAL A 329 -8.26 9.55 -2.10
N GLU A 330 -7.06 9.44 -1.57
CA GLU A 330 -5.91 8.77 -2.18
C GLU A 330 -5.55 7.50 -1.40
N ASN A 331 -5.43 6.40 -2.14
CA ASN A 331 -4.73 5.21 -1.67
C ASN A 331 -3.28 5.27 -2.18
N ARG A 332 -2.42 5.96 -1.46
CA ARG A 332 -0.99 6.11 -1.84
C ARG A 332 -0.23 4.78 -1.84
N ARG A 333 -0.78 3.74 -1.22
CA ARG A 333 -0.13 2.43 -1.07
C ARG A 333 -1.09 1.32 -1.51
N GLY A 334 -0.57 0.35 -2.26
CA GLY A 334 -1.32 -0.83 -2.68
C GLY A 334 -1.49 -1.90 -1.59
N GLN A 335 -0.80 -1.79 -0.44
CA GLN A 335 -0.84 -2.71 0.70
C GLN A 335 -0.61 -1.98 2.03
N GLN A 336 -1.00 -2.58 3.16
CA GLN A 336 -0.73 -2.03 4.49
C GLN A 336 0.77 -1.97 4.75
N ARG A 337 1.19 -0.93 5.47
CA ARG A 337 2.42 -0.99 6.25
C ARG A 337 2.07 -0.89 7.73
N PHE A 338 2.82 -1.59 8.55
CA PHE A 338 2.69 -1.57 10.00
C PHE A 338 4.07 -1.36 10.63
N ARG A 339 4.08 -0.93 11.88
CA ARG A 339 5.30 -0.88 12.68
C ARG A 339 5.41 -2.18 13.45
N PRO A 340 6.55 -2.89 13.41
CA PRO A 340 6.72 -4.11 14.17
C PRO A 340 6.67 -3.80 15.68
N SER A 341 6.10 -4.71 16.47
CA SER A 341 6.16 -4.59 17.93
C SER A 341 7.60 -4.79 18.43
N PRO A 342 7.94 -4.33 19.65
CA PRO A 342 9.28 -4.54 20.21
C PRO A 342 9.70 -6.02 20.28
N GLN A 343 8.75 -6.95 20.37
CA GLN A 343 8.98 -8.40 20.40
C GLN A 343 9.16 -9.01 19.00
N ASN A 344 8.72 -8.32 17.94
CA ASN A 344 8.80 -8.80 16.55
C ASN A 344 9.73 -7.90 15.72
N ARG A 345 10.94 -7.62 16.22
CA ARG A 345 11.88 -6.72 15.55
C ARG A 345 12.52 -7.39 14.33
N PHE A 346 12.60 -6.63 13.24
CA PHE A 346 13.36 -6.98 12.06
C PHE A 346 14.60 -6.09 11.99
N LEU A 347 15.74 -6.68 11.62
CA LEU A 347 16.94 -5.92 11.26
C LEU A 347 17.22 -6.12 9.77
N VAL A 348 17.70 -5.07 9.12
CA VAL A 348 18.28 -5.17 7.78
C VAL A 348 19.79 -5.00 7.88
N ARG A 349 20.53 -5.88 7.20
CA ARG A 349 21.98 -5.86 7.07
C ARG A 349 22.37 -5.82 5.60
N PHE A 350 23.25 -4.91 5.21
CA PHE A 350 23.78 -4.86 3.85
C PHE A 350 25.14 -4.16 3.84
N THR A 351 25.85 -4.27 2.72
CA THR A 351 27.06 -3.47 2.47
C THR A 351 26.70 -2.35 1.50
N SER A 352 27.00 -1.09 1.85
CA SER A 352 26.77 0.04 0.95
C SER A 352 27.52 -0.19 -0.36
N PRO A 353 26.83 -0.21 -1.52
CA PRO A 353 27.49 -0.43 -2.80
C PRO A 353 28.33 0.77 -3.23
N PHE A 354 28.32 1.88 -2.49
CA PHE A 354 29.06 3.09 -2.82
C PHE A 354 30.22 3.33 -1.86
N GLY A 355 29.96 3.24 -0.55
CA GLY A 355 30.98 3.46 0.48
C GLY A 355 31.61 2.19 1.07
N GLY A 356 31.16 0.99 0.68
CA GLY A 356 31.68 -0.28 1.21
C GLY A 356 31.36 -0.54 2.69
N GLN A 357 30.72 0.40 3.38
CA GLN A 357 30.36 0.29 4.79
C GLN A 357 29.33 -0.82 5.01
N ARG A 358 29.56 -1.68 6.01
CA ARG A 358 28.55 -2.61 6.50
C ARG A 358 27.56 -1.88 7.39
N ILE A 359 26.29 -1.93 7.02
CA ILE A 359 25.20 -1.23 7.69
C ILE A 359 24.22 -2.26 8.25
N THR A 360 23.92 -2.14 9.54
CA THR A 360 22.84 -2.87 10.21
C THR A 360 21.89 -1.87 10.83
N ARG A 361 20.58 -2.01 10.55
CA ARG A 361 19.54 -1.08 11.02
C ARG A 361 18.27 -1.80 11.41
N ALA A 362 17.58 -1.26 12.42
CA ALA A 362 16.23 -1.69 12.74
C ALA A 362 15.24 -1.22 11.68
N VAL A 363 14.33 -2.10 11.30
CA VAL A 363 13.21 -1.75 10.42
C VAL A 363 12.19 -0.91 11.20
N LEU A 364 11.85 0.27 10.66
CA LEU A 364 10.88 1.20 11.22
C LEU A 364 9.44 0.78 10.92
N ASP A 365 9.19 0.38 9.67
CA ASP A 365 7.91 -0.09 9.17
C ASP A 365 8.11 -1.07 8.02
N LEU A 366 7.16 -1.98 7.84
CA LEU A 366 7.18 -3.04 6.83
C LEU A 366 5.78 -3.33 6.30
N GLY A 367 5.72 -3.89 5.11
CA GLY A 367 4.52 -4.42 4.47
C GLY A 367 4.91 -5.51 3.47
N GLY A 368 3.94 -6.11 2.79
CA GLY A 368 4.15 -7.28 1.92
C GLY A 368 5.06 -7.04 0.70
N ARG A 369 5.49 -5.80 0.43
CA ARG A 369 6.35 -5.44 -0.72
C ARG A 369 7.60 -4.63 -0.37
N GLY A 370 7.82 -4.30 0.91
CA GLY A 370 8.91 -3.41 1.26
C GLY A 370 8.90 -2.93 2.69
N PHE A 371 10.03 -2.42 3.13
CA PHE A 371 10.25 -1.91 4.48
C PHE A 371 10.99 -0.57 4.46
N ALA A 372 11.14 0.07 5.62
CA ALA A 372 11.90 1.29 5.75
C ALA A 372 12.79 1.23 6.99
N PHE A 373 13.94 1.90 6.92
CA PHE A 373 14.92 1.93 8.00
C PHE A 373 15.58 3.32 8.08
N PRO A 374 16.15 3.71 9.24
CA PRO A 374 16.81 4.99 9.36
C PRO A 374 18.22 4.93 8.76
N ILE A 375 18.62 6.01 8.09
CA ILE A 375 19.98 6.25 7.63
C ILE A 375 20.47 7.59 8.18
N ASP A 376 21.78 7.71 8.37
CA ASP A 376 22.39 8.99 8.71
C ASP A 376 22.96 9.62 7.43
N ALA A 377 22.20 10.55 6.83
CA ALA A 377 22.62 11.18 5.58
C ALA A 377 23.90 12.03 5.70
N SER A 378 24.40 12.26 6.92
CA SER A 378 25.70 12.90 7.15
C SER A 378 26.89 12.00 6.85
N CYS A 379 26.71 10.67 6.77
CA CYS A 379 27.78 9.72 6.47
C CYS A 379 27.36 8.58 5.54
N GLU A 380 26.06 8.35 5.32
CA GLU A 380 25.53 7.26 4.53
C GLU A 380 24.91 7.76 3.21
N VAL A 381 25.32 7.15 2.10
CA VAL A 381 24.83 7.46 0.74
C VAL A 381 24.12 6.24 0.17
N LEU A 382 22.80 6.37 0.02
CA LEU A 382 21.84 5.39 -0.48
C LEU A 382 20.76 6.10 -1.32
N PRO A 383 21.10 6.67 -2.47
CA PRO A 383 20.16 7.41 -3.31
C PRO A 383 18.96 6.57 -3.75
N ALA A 384 17.84 7.23 -4.03
CA ALA A 384 16.69 6.56 -4.65
C ALA A 384 17.10 5.93 -5.99
N GLY A 385 16.65 4.70 -6.22
CA GLY A 385 17.07 3.84 -7.33
C GLY A 385 18.22 2.87 -7.00
N SER A 386 18.85 3.00 -5.82
CA SER A 386 19.93 2.09 -5.42
C SER A 386 19.43 0.66 -5.28
N ARG A 387 20.18 -0.31 -5.79
CA ARG A 387 19.92 -1.74 -5.62
C ARG A 387 20.90 -2.32 -4.62
N LEU A 388 20.37 -3.05 -3.63
CA LEU A 388 21.15 -3.59 -2.52
C LEU A 388 20.87 -5.09 -2.40
N ASP A 389 21.94 -5.87 -2.26
CA ASP A 389 21.86 -7.21 -1.69
C ASP A 389 21.81 -7.05 -0.16
N ALA A 390 20.69 -7.45 0.43
CA ALA A 390 20.42 -7.29 1.85
C ALA A 390 20.11 -8.64 2.50
N THR A 391 20.38 -8.72 3.79
CA THR A 391 19.93 -9.80 4.67
C THR A 391 18.94 -9.21 5.66
N LEU A 392 17.74 -9.79 5.72
CA LEU A 392 16.78 -9.53 6.78
C LEU A 392 16.98 -10.54 7.90
N LEU A 393 17.20 -10.03 9.12
CA LEU A 393 17.11 -10.83 10.34
C LEU A 393 15.65 -10.80 10.81
N LEU A 394 15.05 -11.98 10.89
CA LEU A 394 13.66 -12.21 11.27
C LEU A 394 13.51 -12.25 12.81
N PRO A 395 12.29 -12.09 13.34
CA PRO A 395 12.04 -12.12 14.79
C PRO A 395 12.47 -13.41 15.50
N ASP A 396 12.45 -14.54 14.80
CA ASP A 396 12.89 -15.85 15.31
C ASP A 396 14.41 -16.05 15.26
N GLY A 397 15.16 -15.06 14.78
CA GLY A 397 16.61 -15.10 14.61
C GLY A 397 17.08 -15.68 13.28
N ALA A 398 16.18 -16.15 12.41
CA ALA A 398 16.55 -16.61 11.09
C ALA A 398 17.01 -15.45 10.18
N GLU A 399 17.93 -15.74 9.27
CA GLU A 399 18.39 -14.79 8.27
C GLU A 399 17.86 -15.15 6.88
N ALA A 400 17.39 -14.14 6.14
CA ALA A 400 16.91 -14.31 4.79
C ALA A 400 17.56 -13.29 3.85
N ALA A 401 18.24 -13.80 2.82
CA ALA A 401 18.79 -12.96 1.75
C ALA A 401 17.65 -12.43 0.87
N CYS A 402 17.71 -11.16 0.52
CA CYS A 402 16.77 -10.51 -0.39
C CYS A 402 17.43 -9.38 -1.16
N ARG A 403 16.92 -9.11 -2.37
CA ARG A 403 17.30 -7.94 -3.15
C ARG A 403 16.29 -6.83 -2.94
N VAL A 404 16.79 -5.62 -2.67
CA VAL A 404 15.95 -4.46 -2.42
C VAL A 404 16.35 -3.29 -3.30
N GLU A 405 15.38 -2.44 -3.61
CA GLU A 405 15.57 -1.19 -4.34
C GLU A 405 15.13 -0.02 -3.46
N VAL A 406 16.01 0.97 -3.27
CA VAL A 406 15.67 2.22 -2.57
C VAL A 406 14.66 2.99 -3.40
N ARG A 407 13.48 3.25 -2.83
CA ARG A 407 12.40 4.01 -3.46
C ARG A 407 12.31 5.43 -2.93
N SER A 408 12.70 5.65 -1.67
CA SER A 408 12.72 7.00 -1.11
C SER A 408 13.79 7.21 -0.06
N VAL A 409 14.26 8.45 0.02
CA VAL A 409 15.13 8.97 1.08
C VAL A 409 14.49 10.26 1.57
N ASP A 410 13.90 10.20 2.75
CA ASP A 410 13.04 11.25 3.30
C ASP A 410 13.61 11.84 4.57
N VAL A 411 13.57 13.16 4.71
CA VAL A 411 13.83 13.80 6.01
C VAL A 411 12.76 13.32 7.00
N VAL A 412 13.18 12.86 8.19
CA VAL A 412 12.25 12.57 9.27
C VAL A 412 12.13 13.83 10.14
N PRO A 413 10.94 14.46 10.25
CA PRO A 413 10.71 15.54 11.19
C PRO A 413 10.90 14.98 12.60
N PHE A 414 11.88 15.47 13.35
CA PHE A 414 12.12 15.03 14.72
C PHE A 414 11.67 16.13 15.68
N GLU A 415 10.56 15.91 16.36
CA GLU A 415 10.19 16.67 17.55
C GLU A 415 10.89 16.05 18.76
N ALA A 416 11.73 16.85 19.43
CA ALA A 416 12.37 16.59 20.72
C ALA A 416 13.38 15.41 20.83
N ARG A 417 14.70 15.73 20.80
CA ARG A 417 15.69 15.52 21.89
C ARG A 417 17.16 15.63 21.43
N HIS A 418 17.92 16.48 22.12
CA HIS A 418 19.30 16.40 22.65
C HIS A 418 20.50 15.81 21.88
N ASP A 419 20.36 15.11 20.76
CA ASP A 419 21.52 14.66 19.97
C ASP A 419 21.46 15.20 18.53
N GLN A 420 21.94 16.44 18.38
CA GLN A 420 22.06 17.16 17.11
C GLN A 420 23.08 16.53 16.14
N ARG A 421 23.73 15.40 16.51
CA ARG A 421 24.80 14.78 15.73
C ARG A 421 24.30 13.87 14.60
N LEU A 422 23.09 13.32 14.71
CA LEU A 422 22.53 12.41 13.72
C LEU A 422 21.58 13.17 12.80
N ARG A 423 21.70 12.98 11.47
CA ARG A 423 20.72 13.46 10.48
C ARG A 423 19.83 12.29 10.04
N PRO A 424 18.79 11.93 10.81
CA PRO A 424 17.99 10.75 10.52
C PRO A 424 17.13 11.00 9.28
N TYR A 425 17.48 10.31 8.20
CA TYR A 425 16.61 10.15 7.05
C TYR A 425 15.93 8.78 7.14
N ARG A 426 14.72 8.68 6.62
CA ARG A 426 14.02 7.42 6.40
C ARG A 426 14.33 6.94 4.99
N CYS A 427 15.00 5.81 4.90
CA CYS A 427 15.21 5.10 3.65
C CYS A 427 14.08 4.09 3.46
N GLY A 428 13.21 4.33 2.46
CA GLY A 428 12.15 3.40 2.07
C GLY A 428 12.62 2.51 0.93
N VAL A 429 12.50 1.19 1.10
CA VAL A 429 12.88 0.20 0.08
C VAL A 429 11.71 -0.66 -0.38
N ARG A 430 11.78 -1.11 -1.62
CA ARG A 430 10.94 -2.17 -2.21
C ARG A 430 11.76 -3.46 -2.25
N VAL A 431 11.17 -4.58 -1.83
CA VAL A 431 11.77 -5.91 -2.00
C VAL A 431 11.46 -6.36 -3.43
N LEU A 432 12.49 -6.76 -4.18
CA LEU A 432 12.34 -7.20 -5.57
C LEU A 432 11.86 -8.65 -5.65
N GLU A 433 12.36 -9.49 -4.75
CA GLU A 433 12.01 -10.91 -4.62
C GLU A 433 11.85 -11.20 -3.12
N LEU A 434 10.63 -11.49 -2.67
CA LEU A 434 10.35 -11.73 -1.26
C LEU A 434 10.43 -13.23 -0.96
N PRO A 435 11.42 -13.69 -0.18
CA PRO A 435 11.49 -15.10 0.21
C PRO A 435 10.25 -15.52 1.01
N PRO A 436 9.73 -16.75 0.85
CA PRO A 436 8.58 -17.24 1.59
C PRO A 436 8.68 -17.05 3.12
N ALA A 437 9.85 -17.33 3.69
CA ALA A 437 10.10 -17.15 5.13
C ALA A 437 9.95 -15.69 5.58
N VAL A 438 10.41 -14.73 4.77
CA VAL A 438 10.25 -13.30 5.07
C VAL A 438 8.78 -12.91 4.98
N ARG A 439 8.08 -13.34 3.93
CA ARG A 439 6.65 -13.10 3.77
C ARG A 439 5.87 -13.58 5.00
N ASP A 440 6.13 -14.80 5.44
CA ASP A 440 5.39 -15.38 6.55
C ASP A 440 5.69 -14.66 7.87
N ALA A 441 6.96 -14.32 8.13
CA ALA A 441 7.34 -13.50 9.27
C ALA A 441 6.71 -12.10 9.24
N VAL A 442 6.62 -11.46 8.07
CA VAL A 442 5.97 -10.15 7.89
C VAL A 442 4.48 -10.24 8.24
N VAL A 443 3.77 -11.28 7.77
CA VAL A 443 2.34 -11.47 8.08
C VAL A 443 2.13 -11.79 9.56
N ASP A 444 2.99 -12.59 10.17
CA ASP A 444 2.91 -12.91 11.60
C ASP A 444 3.13 -11.66 12.47
N ALA A 445 4.15 -10.87 12.13
CA ALA A 445 4.40 -9.61 12.81
C ALA A 445 3.27 -8.59 12.58
N PHE A 446 2.62 -8.61 11.40
CA PHE A 446 1.44 -7.81 11.12
C PHE A 446 0.29 -8.19 12.05
N VAL A 447 -0.02 -9.48 12.14
CA VAL A 447 -1.07 -10.02 13.03
C VAL A 447 -0.78 -9.64 14.48
N ALA A 448 0.44 -9.89 14.96
CA ALA A 448 0.82 -9.60 16.34
C ALA A 448 0.78 -8.09 16.66
N ALA A 449 1.15 -7.22 15.73
CA ALA A 449 1.07 -5.77 15.91
C ALA A 449 -0.38 -5.24 15.83
N ARG A 450 -1.21 -5.85 14.97
CA ARG A 450 -2.59 -5.44 14.72
C ARG A 450 -3.55 -5.91 15.81
N ALA A 451 -3.35 -7.13 16.31
CA ALA A 451 -4.25 -7.81 17.24
C ALA A 451 -3.45 -8.73 18.19
N PRO A 452 -2.86 -8.19 19.28
CA PRO A 452 -2.02 -8.97 20.20
C PRO A 452 -2.73 -10.16 20.87
N GLN A 453 -4.06 -10.13 20.97
CA GLN A 453 -4.85 -11.26 21.48
C GLN A 453 -5.02 -12.41 20.48
N VAL A 454 -4.70 -12.19 19.20
CA VAL A 454 -4.84 -13.20 18.16
C VAL A 454 -3.52 -13.95 17.99
N LYS A 455 -3.62 -15.27 17.99
CA LYS A 455 -2.51 -16.19 17.74
C LYS A 455 -2.75 -16.98 16.47
N ASP A 456 -1.65 -17.50 15.91
CA ASP A 456 -1.73 -18.49 14.85
C ASP A 456 -2.39 -19.77 15.38
N GLY A 457 -3.35 -20.33 14.64
CA GLY A 457 -4.02 -21.56 15.04
C GLY A 457 -3.12 -22.78 15.11
N ALA A 458 -1.96 -22.78 14.42
CA ALA A 458 -0.99 -23.86 14.47
C ALA A 458 -0.35 -24.06 15.86
N VAL A 459 -0.51 -23.10 16.78
CA VAL A 459 -0.06 -23.27 18.18
C VAL A 459 -1.05 -24.07 19.04
N PHE A 460 -2.25 -24.34 18.52
CA PHE A 460 -3.28 -25.12 19.20
C PHE A 460 -3.45 -26.46 18.50
N ARG A 461 -3.83 -27.48 19.27
CA ARG A 461 -4.28 -28.73 18.69
C ARG A 461 -5.63 -28.53 18.00
N PHE A 462 -5.78 -29.10 16.81
CA PHE A 462 -7.03 -28.97 16.07
C PHE A 462 -8.26 -29.50 16.85
N PRO A 463 -8.19 -30.63 17.57
CA PRO A 463 -9.29 -31.10 18.42
C PRO A 463 -9.77 -30.09 19.48
N ASP A 464 -8.89 -29.22 19.98
CA ASP A 464 -9.28 -28.18 20.95
C ASP A 464 -10.01 -27.02 20.27
N LEU A 465 -9.55 -26.62 19.07
CA LEU A 465 -10.26 -25.64 18.24
C LEU A 465 -11.62 -26.19 17.80
N TRP A 466 -11.69 -27.47 17.45
CA TRP A 466 -12.91 -28.17 17.10
C TRP A 466 -13.94 -28.14 18.25
N ARG A 467 -13.50 -28.48 19.47
CA ARG A 467 -14.35 -28.39 20.67
C ARG A 467 -14.85 -26.97 20.92
N MET A 468 -13.98 -25.97 20.78
CA MET A 468 -14.38 -24.57 20.92
C MET A 468 -15.45 -24.18 19.89
N MET A 469 -15.33 -24.63 18.64
CA MET A 469 -16.36 -24.38 17.62
C MET A 469 -17.71 -25.06 17.96
N GLN A 470 -17.69 -26.26 18.53
CA GLN A 470 -18.90 -26.91 19.04
C GLN A 470 -19.54 -26.12 20.18
N GLU A 471 -18.74 -25.69 21.16
CA GLU A 471 -19.19 -24.87 22.30
C GLU A 471 -19.72 -23.50 21.86
N ALA A 472 -19.14 -22.94 20.80
CA ALA A 472 -19.63 -21.73 20.14
C ALA A 472 -21.05 -21.88 19.57
N ARG A 473 -21.60 -23.11 19.59
CA ARG A 473 -22.81 -23.50 18.85
C ARG A 473 -22.69 -23.06 17.40
N TYR A 474 -21.45 -23.02 16.88
CA TYR A 474 -21.26 -22.84 15.47
C TYR A 474 -22.02 -23.99 14.83
N THR A 475 -23.02 -23.64 14.04
CA THR A 475 -23.99 -24.61 13.53
C THR A 475 -23.33 -25.39 12.41
N PHE A 476 -22.41 -26.29 12.77
CA PHE A 476 -21.94 -27.39 11.95
C PHE A 476 -22.90 -28.58 12.13
N HIS A 477 -24.21 -28.43 11.86
CA HIS A 477 -25.17 -29.55 11.90
C HIS A 477 -26.53 -29.10 11.32
N PRO A 478 -27.24 -29.89 10.48
CA PRO A 478 -27.22 -31.35 10.26
C PRO A 478 -26.34 -31.90 9.11
N ASP A 479 -25.61 -31.03 8.40
CA ASP A 479 -25.02 -31.36 7.09
C ASP A 479 -23.51 -31.62 7.11
N HIS A 480 -22.99 -32.11 8.23
CA HIS A 480 -21.57 -32.38 8.39
C HIS A 480 -21.15 -33.57 7.48
N PRO A 481 -20.37 -33.35 6.41
CA PRO A 481 -20.11 -34.36 5.37
C PRO A 481 -19.34 -35.58 5.85
N PHE A 482 -18.78 -35.50 7.05
CA PHE A 482 -17.71 -36.39 7.47
C PHE A 482 -18.20 -37.52 8.38
N GLY A 483 -19.45 -37.48 8.87
CA GLY A 483 -19.99 -38.53 9.74
C GLY A 483 -19.48 -38.46 11.19
N GLU A 484 -19.18 -39.61 11.80
CA GLU A 484 -18.77 -39.76 13.20
C GLU A 484 -17.44 -39.08 13.52
N GLU A 485 -17.42 -38.22 14.55
CA GLU A 485 -16.26 -37.41 14.93
C GLU A 485 -14.92 -38.19 15.05
N SER A 486 -14.97 -39.41 15.59
CA SER A 486 -13.80 -40.30 15.73
C SER A 486 -13.15 -40.70 14.41
N ARG A 487 -13.90 -40.72 13.30
CA ARG A 487 -13.38 -41.03 11.95
C ARG A 487 -12.83 -39.79 11.24
N VAL A 488 -13.26 -38.61 11.66
CA VAL A 488 -13.08 -37.35 10.93
C VAL A 488 -11.97 -36.50 11.50
N LEU A 489 -11.88 -36.46 12.83
CA LEU A 489 -10.90 -35.63 13.50
C LEU A 489 -9.46 -35.94 13.11
N PRO A 490 -9.01 -37.22 13.00
CA PRO A 490 -7.61 -37.48 12.67
C PRO A 490 -7.22 -36.95 11.27
N PRO A 491 -7.99 -37.21 10.18
CA PRO A 491 -7.72 -36.60 8.89
C PRO A 491 -7.79 -35.06 8.89
N LEU A 492 -8.69 -34.46 9.67
CA LEU A 492 -8.79 -33.00 9.77
C LEU A 492 -7.62 -32.39 10.56
N GLU A 493 -7.15 -33.03 11.64
CA GLU A 493 -5.98 -32.60 12.40
C GLU A 493 -4.75 -32.63 11.50
N GLU A 494 -4.52 -33.72 10.77
CA GLU A 494 -3.42 -33.84 9.80
C GLU A 494 -3.50 -32.77 8.69
N LEU A 495 -4.70 -32.52 8.15
CA LEU A 495 -4.91 -31.46 7.17
C LEU A 495 -4.52 -30.09 7.71
N HIS A 496 -5.00 -29.73 8.91
CA HIS A 496 -4.77 -28.42 9.50
C HIS A 496 -3.30 -28.24 9.90
N GLU A 497 -2.60 -29.31 10.29
CA GLU A 497 -1.15 -29.27 10.48
C GLU A 497 -0.40 -28.99 9.17
N ARG A 498 -0.79 -29.64 8.06
CA ARG A 498 -0.21 -29.39 6.73
C ARG A 498 -0.47 -27.94 6.28
N LEU A 499 -1.70 -27.45 6.43
CA LEU A 499 -2.04 -26.05 6.15
C LEU A 499 -1.28 -25.06 7.03
N GLY A 500 -1.09 -25.37 8.32
CA GLY A 500 -0.32 -24.53 9.25
C GLY A 500 1.16 -24.37 8.85
N ARG A 501 1.70 -25.32 8.07
CA ARG A 501 3.03 -25.23 7.45
C ARG A 501 2.99 -24.51 6.09
N ALA A 502 1.93 -24.74 5.30
CA ALA A 502 1.70 -24.10 4.01
C ALA A 502 0.92 -22.77 4.16
N ARG A 503 1.53 -21.80 4.84
CA ARG A 503 0.88 -20.55 5.27
C ARG A 503 0.50 -19.60 4.13
N ASP A 504 0.95 -19.87 2.91
CA ASP A 504 0.51 -19.19 1.68
C ASP A 504 -0.80 -19.75 1.13
N LEU A 505 -1.16 -20.98 1.53
CA LEU A 505 -2.39 -21.67 1.14
C LEU A 505 -3.51 -21.52 2.18
N GLY A 506 -3.18 -21.41 3.47
CA GLY A 506 -4.18 -21.18 4.50
C GLY A 506 -3.61 -20.63 5.79
N ARG A 507 -4.41 -19.86 6.53
CA ARG A 507 -4.04 -19.27 7.82
C ARG A 507 -5.18 -19.32 8.81
N SER A 508 -4.92 -19.99 9.93
CA SER A 508 -5.84 -20.10 11.05
C SER A 508 -5.56 -19.00 12.06
N LEU A 509 -6.58 -18.24 12.45
CA LEU A 509 -6.48 -17.13 13.40
C LEU A 509 -7.37 -17.43 14.62
N VAL A 510 -6.77 -17.42 15.81
CA VAL A 510 -7.45 -17.75 17.06
C VAL A 510 -7.39 -16.55 18.00
N TYR A 511 -8.54 -16.00 18.37
CA TYR A 511 -8.61 -14.97 19.41
C TYR A 511 -8.54 -15.64 20.79
N THR A 512 -7.71 -15.10 21.68
CA THR A 512 -7.47 -15.68 23.00
C THR A 512 -7.67 -14.68 24.13
N ASP A 513 -8.05 -15.20 25.30
CA ASP A 513 -7.82 -14.55 26.59
C ASP A 513 -6.78 -15.37 27.36
N GLY A 514 -5.56 -14.84 27.47
CA GLY A 514 -4.39 -15.60 27.90
C GLY A 514 -4.07 -16.79 26.98
N GLN A 515 -4.43 -18.00 27.40
CA GLN A 515 -4.28 -19.23 26.61
C GLN A 515 -5.62 -19.83 26.18
N GLN A 516 -6.76 -19.30 26.65
CA GLN A 516 -8.07 -19.84 26.34
C GLN A 516 -8.53 -19.34 24.96
N PRO A 517 -8.84 -20.24 24.00
CA PRO A 517 -9.46 -19.87 22.73
C PRO A 517 -10.88 -19.35 22.94
N LEU A 518 -11.19 -18.16 22.42
CA LEU A 518 -12.53 -17.55 22.49
C LEU A 518 -13.20 -17.43 21.12
N GLY A 519 -12.42 -17.46 20.05
CA GLY A 519 -12.94 -17.45 18.70
C GLY A 519 -11.90 -17.88 17.67
N HIS A 520 -12.38 -18.32 16.52
CA HIS A 520 -11.59 -18.85 15.42
C HIS A 520 -12.14 -18.37 14.08
N VAL A 521 -11.22 -18.04 13.18
CA VAL A 521 -11.51 -17.84 11.77
C VAL A 521 -10.36 -18.43 10.96
N ASN A 522 -10.68 -19.03 9.81
CA ASN A 522 -9.68 -19.54 8.90
C ASN A 522 -9.72 -18.75 7.58
N GLY A 523 -8.57 -18.53 6.97
CA GLY A 523 -8.47 -18.06 5.61
C GLY A 523 -7.87 -19.14 4.71
N LEU A 524 -8.38 -19.29 3.49
CA LEU A 524 -7.95 -20.30 2.53
C LEU A 524 -7.75 -19.67 1.15
N ARG A 525 -6.66 -20.06 0.49
CA ARG A 525 -6.43 -19.80 -0.93
C ARG A 525 -7.31 -20.73 -1.79
N MET A 526 -8.53 -20.29 -2.06
CA MET A 526 -9.55 -21.08 -2.77
C MET A 526 -9.26 -21.19 -4.28
N HIS A 527 -8.78 -20.09 -4.87
CA HIS A 527 -8.39 -19.94 -6.28
C HIS A 527 -7.07 -19.16 -6.37
N SER A 528 -6.45 -19.14 -7.55
CA SER A 528 -5.08 -18.67 -7.75
C SER A 528 -4.86 -17.24 -7.28
N ARG A 529 -5.89 -16.40 -7.26
CA ARG A 529 -5.87 -15.00 -6.80
C ARG A 529 -6.89 -14.69 -5.70
N THR A 530 -7.53 -15.71 -5.11
CA THR A 530 -8.69 -15.49 -4.23
C THR A 530 -8.48 -16.09 -2.84
N TRP A 531 -8.60 -15.22 -1.84
CA TRP A 531 -8.61 -15.57 -0.44
C TRP A 531 -10.05 -15.69 0.06
N LEU A 532 -10.46 -16.90 0.39
CA LEU A 532 -11.72 -17.19 1.03
C LEU A 532 -11.54 -17.05 2.55
N VAL A 533 -12.31 -16.15 3.16
CA VAL A 533 -12.43 -16.13 4.61
C VAL A 533 -13.53 -17.10 5.01
N GLN A 534 -13.10 -18.17 5.67
CA GLN A 534 -13.90 -19.30 6.09
C GLN A 534 -14.50 -19.05 7.47
N HIS A 535 -15.36 -19.99 7.88
CA HIS A 535 -16.15 -20.01 9.12
C HIS A 535 -15.63 -19.12 10.26
N LEU A 536 -16.50 -18.26 10.79
CA LEU A 536 -16.24 -17.47 11.99
C LEU A 536 -16.98 -18.10 13.18
N ALA A 537 -16.23 -18.69 14.11
CA ALA A 537 -16.77 -19.26 15.35
C ALA A 537 -16.34 -18.43 16.56
N VAL A 538 -17.28 -18.10 17.45
CA VAL A 538 -17.02 -17.29 18.66
C VAL A 538 -17.91 -17.81 19.79
N LEU A 539 -17.34 -17.99 21.00
CA LEU A 539 -18.07 -18.52 22.15
C LEU A 539 -19.24 -17.61 22.61
N PRO A 540 -20.37 -18.17 23.10
CA PRO A 540 -21.51 -17.39 23.59
C PRO A 540 -21.18 -16.70 24.92
N GLY A 541 -21.95 -15.68 25.30
CA GLY A 541 -21.77 -14.99 26.61
C GLY A 541 -20.65 -13.94 26.63
N PHE A 542 -19.65 -14.05 25.75
CA PHE A 542 -18.65 -13.00 25.52
C PHE A 542 -19.22 -11.82 24.69
N ARG A 543 -20.50 -11.44 24.90
CA ARG A 543 -21.20 -10.36 24.18
C ARG A 543 -20.80 -8.94 24.60
N ARG A 544 -19.90 -8.77 25.58
CA ARG A 544 -19.09 -7.54 25.72
C ARG A 544 -18.12 -7.35 24.53
N SER A 545 -18.00 -8.35 23.65
CA SER A 545 -17.05 -8.44 22.54
C SER A 545 -17.69 -8.73 21.17
N GLU A 546 -18.66 -7.91 20.74
CA GLU A 546 -18.81 -7.62 19.29
C GLU A 546 -17.44 -7.29 18.64
N GLN A 547 -16.47 -6.87 19.45
CA GLN A 547 -15.05 -6.76 19.14
C GLN A 547 -14.37 -8.06 18.67
N VAL A 548 -14.62 -9.27 19.23
CA VAL A 548 -13.91 -10.50 18.78
C VAL A 548 -14.30 -10.86 17.35
N SER A 549 -15.60 -10.91 17.06
CA SER A 549 -16.10 -11.15 15.71
C SER A 549 -15.64 -10.06 14.75
N SER A 550 -15.68 -8.80 15.19
CA SER A 550 -15.22 -7.67 14.40
C SER A 550 -13.72 -7.77 14.07
N GLU A 551 -12.91 -8.11 15.07
CA GLU A 551 -11.46 -8.17 14.99
C GLU A 551 -11.00 -9.36 14.14
N LEU A 552 -11.51 -10.57 14.41
CA LEU A 552 -11.19 -11.76 13.62
C LEU A 552 -11.60 -11.59 12.14
N THR A 553 -12.81 -11.09 11.89
CA THR A 553 -13.27 -10.89 10.50
C THR A 553 -12.39 -9.88 9.78
N SER A 554 -12.10 -8.74 10.40
CA SER A 554 -11.25 -7.70 9.80
C SER A 554 -9.84 -8.20 9.57
N LEU A 555 -9.27 -8.88 10.55
CA LEU A 555 -7.92 -9.38 10.47
C LEU A 555 -7.79 -10.45 9.38
N ALA A 556 -8.80 -11.32 9.20
CA ALA A 556 -8.82 -12.30 8.12
C ALA A 556 -8.85 -11.63 6.72
N VAL A 557 -9.56 -10.50 6.55
CA VAL A 557 -9.47 -9.68 5.33
C VAL A 557 -8.07 -9.11 5.17
N GLU A 558 -7.55 -8.47 6.22
CA GLU A 558 -6.28 -7.74 6.18
C GLU A 558 -5.10 -8.70 5.93
N VAL A 559 -5.15 -9.93 6.46
CA VAL A 559 -4.21 -11.02 6.13
C VAL A 559 -4.31 -11.43 4.67
N GLY A 560 -5.54 -11.56 4.15
CA GLY A 560 -5.79 -11.76 2.73
C GLY A 560 -5.13 -10.70 1.85
N GLU A 561 -5.29 -9.43 2.24
CA GLU A 561 -4.71 -8.27 1.55
C GLU A 561 -3.19 -8.13 1.74
N ALA A 562 -2.62 -8.66 2.82
CA ALA A 562 -1.19 -8.66 3.06
C ALA A 562 -0.44 -9.65 2.14
N MET A 563 -1.13 -10.68 1.64
CA MET A 563 -0.53 -11.61 0.68
C MET A 563 -0.40 -10.97 -0.70
N GLU A 564 0.78 -11.13 -1.31
CA GLU A 564 1.12 -10.41 -2.53
C GLU A 564 0.28 -10.82 -3.74
N ASP A 565 0.10 -12.11 -3.93
CA ASP A 565 -0.54 -12.73 -5.09
C ASP A 565 -2.07 -12.85 -4.93
N VAL A 566 -2.66 -12.42 -3.80
CA VAL A 566 -4.11 -12.31 -3.61
C VAL A 566 -4.63 -11.01 -4.21
N GLU A 567 -5.69 -11.09 -5.00
CA GLU A 567 -6.38 -9.93 -5.54
C GLU A 567 -7.85 -9.85 -5.15
N PHE A 568 -8.46 -10.98 -4.81
CA PHE A 568 -9.86 -11.03 -4.44
C PHE A 568 -10.00 -11.61 -3.04
N ILE A 569 -10.87 -10.98 -2.25
CA ILE A 569 -11.33 -11.51 -0.98
C ILE A 569 -12.75 -12.01 -1.17
N ARG A 570 -13.03 -13.22 -0.68
CA ARG A 570 -14.35 -13.86 -0.77
C ARG A 570 -14.89 -14.17 0.62
N TYR A 571 -16.18 -13.90 0.80
CA TYR A 571 -16.97 -14.21 1.99
C TYR A 571 -18.24 -14.95 1.61
N MET A 572 -18.66 -15.87 2.48
CA MET A 572 -19.89 -16.64 2.30
C MET A 572 -20.67 -16.66 3.60
N TRP A 573 -21.98 -16.50 3.53
CA TRP A 573 -22.86 -16.60 4.68
C TRP A 573 -24.21 -17.18 4.30
N ARG A 574 -24.84 -17.90 5.24
CA ARG A 574 -26.23 -18.35 5.06
C ARG A 574 -27.20 -17.17 5.15
N THR A 575 -28.23 -17.19 4.32
CA THR A 575 -29.24 -16.12 4.28
C THR A 575 -30.24 -16.18 5.44
N ASP A 576 -30.38 -17.34 6.08
CA ASP A 576 -31.17 -17.53 7.30
C ASP A 576 -30.46 -16.98 8.56
N ASN A 577 -29.13 -16.85 8.52
CA ASN A 577 -28.37 -16.19 9.57
C ASN A 577 -28.54 -14.66 9.48
N ARG A 578 -29.53 -14.16 10.23
CA ARG A 578 -30.00 -12.76 10.16
C ARG A 578 -28.88 -11.74 10.33
N TRP A 579 -27.90 -11.98 11.20
CA TRP A 579 -26.87 -10.99 11.51
C TRP A 579 -25.82 -10.85 10.37
N PRO A 580 -25.11 -11.91 9.93
CA PRO A 580 -24.27 -11.86 8.74
C PRO A 580 -25.03 -11.45 7.49
N HIS A 581 -26.28 -11.90 7.32
CA HIS A 581 -27.07 -11.55 6.13
C HIS A 581 -27.36 -10.06 6.05
N ARG A 582 -27.80 -9.44 7.15
CA ARG A 582 -28.03 -7.99 7.21
C ARG A 582 -26.74 -7.21 6.99
N LEU A 583 -25.65 -7.62 7.67
CA LEU A 583 -24.39 -6.91 7.67
C LEU A 583 -23.64 -7.03 6.33
N GLY A 584 -23.48 -8.25 5.82
CA GLY A 584 -22.82 -8.52 4.55
C GLY A 584 -23.53 -7.87 3.37
N THR A 585 -24.87 -7.94 3.34
CA THR A 585 -25.65 -7.28 2.28
C THR A 585 -25.56 -5.76 2.36
N TRP A 586 -25.55 -5.18 3.56
CA TRP A 586 -25.35 -3.73 3.73
C TRP A 586 -23.96 -3.30 3.27
N LEU A 587 -22.89 -4.02 3.64
CA LEU A 587 -21.53 -3.72 3.20
C LEU A 587 -21.39 -3.81 1.68
N ALA A 588 -21.94 -4.88 1.08
CA ALA A 588 -21.93 -5.06 -0.36
C ALA A 588 -22.57 -3.84 -1.06
N ARG A 589 -23.76 -3.40 -0.61
CA ARG A 589 -24.44 -2.22 -1.16
C ARG A 589 -23.68 -0.91 -0.97
N VAL A 590 -23.04 -0.70 0.18
CA VAL A 590 -22.28 0.54 0.47
C VAL A 590 -20.98 0.60 -0.35
N LEU A 591 -20.45 -0.56 -0.72
CA LEU A 591 -19.16 -0.67 -1.42
C LEU A 591 -19.31 -0.95 -2.91
N GLU A 592 -20.51 -1.31 -3.36
CA GLU A 592 -20.92 -1.36 -4.75
C GLU A 592 -20.70 0.00 -5.42
N GLY A 593 -20.10 0.01 -6.61
CA GLY A 593 -19.94 1.25 -7.36
C GLY A 593 -18.78 1.34 -8.34
N GLN A 594 -18.04 0.25 -8.62
CA GLN A 594 -16.88 0.30 -9.53
C GLN A 594 -16.67 -0.96 -10.38
N GLY A 595 -17.61 -1.92 -10.39
CA GLY A 595 -17.39 -3.23 -11.04
C GLY A 595 -16.25 -4.05 -10.42
N LEU A 596 -15.84 -3.72 -9.19
CA LEU A 596 -14.74 -4.35 -8.45
C LEU A 596 -15.21 -5.39 -7.43
N CYS A 597 -16.51 -5.66 -7.36
CA CYS A 597 -17.09 -6.68 -6.51
C CYS A 597 -18.24 -7.40 -7.21
N HIS A 598 -18.55 -8.59 -6.74
CA HIS A 598 -19.62 -9.45 -7.22
C HIS A 598 -20.30 -10.10 -6.01
N LEU A 599 -21.61 -9.87 -5.86
CA LEU A 599 -22.47 -10.51 -4.88
C LEU A 599 -23.38 -11.47 -5.62
N ARG A 600 -23.34 -12.76 -5.26
CA ARG A 600 -24.25 -13.77 -5.79
C ARG A 600 -24.96 -14.53 -4.68
N GLN A 601 -26.07 -15.15 -5.01
CA GLN A 601 -26.79 -16.07 -4.15
C GLN A 601 -26.93 -17.41 -4.84
N PHE A 602 -26.81 -18.49 -4.08
CA PHE A 602 -26.96 -19.86 -4.59
C PHE A 602 -27.57 -20.74 -3.50
N HIS A 603 -28.15 -21.87 -3.91
CA HIS A 603 -28.58 -22.93 -3.03
C HIS A 603 -27.45 -23.93 -2.84
N TYR A 604 -27.23 -24.33 -1.58
CA TYR A 604 -26.27 -25.37 -1.22
C TYR A 604 -27.04 -26.68 -1.06
N LEU A 605 -26.82 -27.63 -1.97
CA LEU A 605 -27.52 -28.91 -1.96
C LEU A 605 -26.54 -30.07 -1.77
N ARG A 606 -27.00 -31.14 -1.11
CA ARG A 606 -26.22 -32.34 -0.83
C ARG A 606 -26.98 -33.60 -1.24
N ALA A 607 -26.31 -34.51 -1.95
CA ALA A 607 -26.78 -35.88 -2.17
C ALA A 607 -25.85 -36.86 -1.46
N ALA A 608 -26.40 -37.76 -0.64
CA ALA A 608 -25.64 -38.86 -0.05
C ALA A 608 -25.50 -39.98 -1.10
N LEU A 609 -24.26 -40.29 -1.50
CA LEU A 609 -24.02 -41.10 -2.72
C LEU A 609 -24.29 -42.58 -2.51
N ASP A 610 -24.41 -43.02 -1.26
CA ASP A 610 -24.80 -44.35 -0.80
C ASP A 610 -26.32 -44.58 -0.87
N THR A 611 -27.13 -43.52 -0.79
CA THR A 611 -28.60 -43.61 -0.84
C THR A 611 -29.19 -43.28 -2.21
N VAL A 612 -28.45 -42.57 -3.06
CA VAL A 612 -28.91 -42.22 -4.40
C VAL A 612 -28.52 -43.29 -5.42
N ALA A 613 -29.41 -43.54 -6.40
CA ALA A 613 -29.18 -44.45 -7.51
C ALA A 613 -27.83 -44.19 -8.22
N THR A 614 -27.23 -45.26 -8.75
CA THR A 614 -25.89 -45.22 -9.34
C THR A 614 -25.91 -44.81 -10.81
N GLU A 615 -26.97 -45.18 -11.53
CA GLU A 615 -27.11 -44.94 -12.96
C GLU A 615 -28.01 -43.73 -13.25
N ALA A 616 -27.62 -42.96 -14.27
CA ALA A 616 -28.41 -41.83 -14.73
C ALA A 616 -29.68 -42.30 -15.46
N PRO A 617 -30.78 -41.53 -15.42
CA PRO A 617 -31.97 -41.79 -16.23
C PRO A 617 -31.64 -41.94 -17.71
N ALA A 618 -32.30 -42.90 -18.38
CA ALA A 618 -32.17 -43.08 -19.81
C ALA A 618 -32.69 -41.85 -20.57
N GLY A 619 -32.04 -41.50 -21.70
CA GLY A 619 -32.47 -40.41 -22.58
C GLY A 619 -31.88 -39.04 -22.26
N LEU A 620 -31.05 -38.90 -21.22
CA LEU A 620 -30.30 -37.67 -20.96
C LEU A 620 -29.24 -37.42 -22.04
N PRO A 621 -28.94 -36.15 -22.39
CA PRO A 621 -27.92 -35.81 -23.37
C PRO A 621 -26.53 -36.28 -22.94
N ALA A 622 -25.65 -36.52 -23.92
CA ALA A 622 -24.27 -36.88 -23.67
C ALA A 622 -23.51 -35.73 -22.97
N VAL A 623 -22.65 -36.11 -22.03
CA VAL A 623 -21.75 -35.19 -21.32
C VAL A 623 -20.32 -35.52 -21.69
N ARG A 624 -19.53 -34.51 -22.05
CA ARG A 624 -18.09 -34.64 -22.32
C ARG A 624 -17.27 -33.76 -21.38
N GLU A 625 -15.97 -34.03 -21.30
CA GLU A 625 -15.04 -33.12 -20.63
C GLU A 625 -14.81 -31.87 -21.50
N ALA A 626 -14.61 -30.73 -20.85
CA ALA A 626 -14.38 -29.46 -21.54
C ALA A 626 -12.98 -29.40 -22.15
N GLY A 627 -12.90 -28.88 -23.38
CA GLY A 627 -11.66 -28.58 -24.08
C GLY A 627 -11.28 -27.09 -24.04
N PRO A 628 -10.18 -26.70 -24.71
CA PRO A 628 -9.74 -25.30 -24.80
C PRO A 628 -10.76 -24.36 -25.46
N GLU A 629 -11.60 -24.86 -26.36
CA GLU A 629 -12.68 -24.08 -26.99
C GLU A 629 -13.79 -23.72 -26.01
N ASP A 630 -14.19 -24.64 -25.15
CA ASP A 630 -15.22 -24.39 -24.14
C ASP A 630 -14.75 -23.36 -23.10
N ARG A 631 -13.47 -23.38 -22.73
CA ARG A 631 -12.89 -22.36 -21.83
C ARG A 631 -12.87 -20.97 -22.49
N ARG A 632 -12.54 -20.89 -23.78
CA ARG A 632 -12.62 -19.63 -24.56
C ARG A 632 -14.06 -19.14 -24.66
N TRP A 633 -15.01 -20.05 -24.90
CA TRP A 633 -16.43 -19.76 -24.92
C TRP A 633 -16.91 -19.24 -23.56
N LEU A 634 -16.54 -19.91 -22.46
CA LEU A 634 -16.93 -19.50 -21.10
C LEU A 634 -16.40 -18.11 -20.75
N GLU A 635 -15.12 -17.84 -21.05
CA GLU A 635 -14.53 -16.53 -20.84
C GLU A 635 -15.31 -15.45 -21.61
N ALA A 636 -15.63 -15.69 -22.88
CA ALA A 636 -16.40 -14.76 -23.70
C ALA A 636 -17.84 -14.58 -23.17
N TYR A 637 -18.49 -15.68 -22.76
CA TYR A 637 -19.83 -15.69 -22.20
C TYR A 637 -19.90 -14.85 -20.92
N LEU A 638 -19.04 -15.12 -19.93
CA LEU A 638 -19.01 -14.38 -18.66
C LEU A 638 -18.64 -12.90 -18.86
N ARG A 639 -17.75 -12.59 -19.82
CA ARG A 639 -17.47 -11.20 -20.20
C ARG A 639 -18.70 -10.50 -20.78
N GLY A 640 -19.45 -11.18 -21.66
CA GLY A 640 -20.69 -10.66 -22.23
C GLY A 640 -21.77 -10.38 -21.18
N GLN A 641 -21.79 -11.16 -20.09
CA GLN A 641 -22.67 -10.94 -18.93
C GLN A 641 -22.15 -9.88 -17.93
N GLY A 642 -20.96 -9.31 -18.16
CA GLY A 642 -20.34 -8.36 -17.23
C GLY A 642 -19.79 -9.00 -15.94
N GLU A 643 -19.65 -10.32 -15.88
CA GLU A 643 -19.19 -11.08 -14.70
C GLU A 643 -17.65 -11.13 -14.56
N MET A 644 -16.96 -10.01 -14.81
CA MET A 644 -15.50 -9.96 -14.83
C MET A 644 -14.86 -10.37 -13.49
N VAL A 645 -15.46 -9.97 -12.37
CA VAL A 645 -14.96 -10.33 -11.03
C VAL A 645 -15.07 -11.83 -10.80
N ARG A 646 -16.17 -12.47 -11.21
CA ARG A 646 -16.32 -13.93 -11.11
C ARG A 646 -15.29 -14.63 -11.98
N LEU A 647 -15.17 -14.21 -13.25
CA LEU A 647 -14.21 -14.74 -14.21
C LEU A 647 -12.78 -14.76 -13.65
N LEU A 648 -12.34 -13.62 -13.09
CA LEU A 648 -10.98 -13.46 -12.56
C LEU A 648 -10.77 -14.14 -11.20
N SER A 649 -11.76 -14.08 -10.30
CA SER A 649 -11.65 -14.62 -8.94
C SER A 649 -11.85 -16.13 -8.86
N GLU A 650 -12.47 -16.75 -9.85
CA GLU A 650 -12.68 -18.20 -9.91
C GLU A 650 -11.74 -18.91 -10.89
N ASP A 651 -10.72 -18.25 -11.44
CA ASP A 651 -9.82 -18.83 -12.46
C ASP A 651 -10.57 -19.40 -13.68
N LEU A 652 -11.63 -18.73 -14.14
CA LEU A 652 -12.47 -19.20 -15.26
C LEU A 652 -11.98 -18.69 -16.63
N ARG A 653 -10.73 -18.22 -16.70
CA ARG A 653 -10.10 -17.77 -17.95
C ARG A 653 -9.81 -18.95 -18.87
N ALA A 654 -9.68 -18.66 -20.15
CA ALA A 654 -9.26 -19.58 -21.20
C ALA A 654 -7.90 -20.23 -20.86
N ASP A 655 -6.99 -19.46 -20.27
CA ASP A 655 -5.69 -19.93 -19.79
C ASP A 655 -5.83 -20.71 -18.45
N PRO A 656 -5.53 -22.03 -18.42
CA PRO A 656 -5.58 -22.84 -17.21
C PRO A 656 -4.33 -22.73 -16.33
N ALA A 657 -3.27 -22.04 -16.76
CA ALA A 657 -2.00 -22.01 -16.04
C ALA A 657 -2.12 -21.57 -14.56
N PRO A 658 -2.92 -20.55 -14.18
CA PRO A 658 -3.08 -20.16 -12.77
C PRO A 658 -3.68 -21.27 -11.89
N GLU A 659 -4.65 -22.00 -12.41
CA GLU A 659 -5.30 -23.13 -11.74
C GLU A 659 -4.29 -24.28 -11.51
N GLN A 660 -3.51 -24.60 -12.56
CA GLN A 660 -2.46 -25.64 -12.50
C GLN A 660 -1.34 -25.29 -11.52
N GLN A 661 -0.91 -24.03 -11.49
CA GLN A 661 0.07 -23.52 -10.54
C GLN A 661 -0.44 -23.62 -9.10
N LEU A 662 -1.71 -23.27 -8.85
CA LEU A 662 -2.32 -23.46 -7.53
C LEU A 662 -2.33 -24.93 -7.13
N GLY A 663 -2.78 -25.83 -8.02
CA GLY A 663 -2.78 -27.27 -7.78
C GLY A 663 -1.38 -27.81 -7.47
N ALA A 664 -0.34 -27.30 -8.13
CA ALA A 664 1.05 -27.66 -7.84
C ALA A 664 1.50 -27.21 -6.44
N ARG A 665 1.09 -26.01 -5.98
CA ARG A 665 1.36 -25.53 -4.62
C ARG A 665 0.69 -26.40 -3.56
N PHE A 666 -0.59 -26.77 -3.76
CA PHE A 666 -1.27 -27.71 -2.85
C PHE A 666 -0.55 -29.08 -2.83
N ARG A 667 -0.17 -29.63 -3.99
CA ARG A 667 0.59 -30.90 -4.05
C ARG A 667 1.92 -30.83 -3.32
N ALA A 668 2.65 -29.73 -3.43
CA ALA A 668 3.90 -29.51 -2.70
C ALA A 668 3.70 -29.51 -1.17
N ALA A 669 2.51 -29.14 -0.69
CA ALA A 669 2.11 -29.21 0.71
C ALA A 669 1.53 -30.58 1.13
N GLY A 670 1.53 -31.58 0.25
CA GLY A 670 0.87 -32.87 0.48
C GLY A 670 -0.66 -32.79 0.46
N LEU A 671 -1.21 -31.77 -0.21
CA LEU A 671 -2.64 -31.53 -0.34
C LEU A 671 -3.05 -31.63 -1.82
N HIS A 672 -4.35 -31.68 -2.08
CA HIS A 672 -4.91 -31.78 -3.42
C HIS A 672 -5.86 -30.60 -3.67
N ARG A 673 -5.78 -30.03 -4.87
CA ARG A 673 -6.70 -29.03 -5.39
C ARG A 673 -6.67 -29.07 -6.92
N GLU A 674 -7.83 -29.26 -7.54
CA GLU A 674 -8.00 -29.34 -8.99
C GLU A 674 -9.44 -28.95 -9.38
N ARG A 675 -9.68 -28.61 -10.65
CA ARG A 675 -11.03 -28.45 -11.20
C ARG A 675 -11.19 -29.29 -12.46
N ARG A 676 -12.35 -29.93 -12.57
CA ARG A 676 -12.83 -30.54 -13.81
C ARG A 676 -14.00 -29.74 -14.37
N MET A 677 -14.14 -29.75 -15.69
CA MET A 677 -15.23 -29.07 -16.37
C MET A 677 -15.96 -30.06 -17.27
N PHE A 678 -17.28 -30.13 -17.14
CA PHE A 678 -18.13 -31.00 -17.94
C PHE A 678 -19.08 -30.16 -18.78
N VAL A 679 -19.37 -30.60 -20.01
CA VAL A 679 -20.12 -29.85 -20.99
C VAL A 679 -21.23 -30.70 -21.58
N VAL A 680 -22.40 -30.09 -21.73
CA VAL A 680 -23.46 -30.55 -22.64
C VAL A 680 -23.51 -29.59 -23.82
N ASP A 681 -23.31 -30.13 -25.02
CA ASP A 681 -23.30 -29.35 -26.26
C ASP A 681 -24.71 -28.89 -26.66
N GLY A 682 -24.80 -27.64 -27.07
CA GLY A 682 -25.92 -27.06 -27.82
C GLY A 682 -25.58 -26.91 -29.30
N GLU A 683 -26.45 -26.23 -30.06
CA GLU A 683 -26.28 -26.08 -31.52
C GLU A 683 -25.10 -25.21 -31.92
N SER A 684 -24.82 -24.16 -31.14
CA SER A 684 -23.79 -23.14 -31.45
C SER A 684 -22.67 -23.06 -30.41
N GLY A 685 -22.51 -24.09 -29.59
CA GLY A 685 -21.59 -24.13 -28.46
C GLY A 685 -22.23 -24.76 -27.22
N PRO A 686 -21.57 -24.69 -26.05
CA PRO A 686 -22.07 -25.24 -24.80
C PRO A 686 -23.49 -24.76 -24.46
N LEU A 687 -24.42 -25.69 -24.22
CA LEU A 687 -25.73 -25.38 -23.65
C LEU A 687 -25.64 -25.18 -22.14
N ALA A 688 -24.84 -26.03 -21.49
CA ALA A 688 -24.54 -25.93 -20.07
C ALA A 688 -23.13 -26.47 -19.78
N ILE A 689 -22.48 -25.90 -18.76
CA ILE A 689 -21.17 -26.30 -18.25
C ILE A 689 -21.26 -26.48 -16.74
N ALA A 690 -20.68 -27.56 -16.23
CA ALA A 690 -20.45 -27.76 -14.80
C ALA A 690 -18.97 -27.58 -14.44
N PHE A 691 -18.69 -26.89 -13.34
CA PHE A 691 -17.35 -26.77 -12.75
C PHE A 691 -17.30 -27.62 -11.49
N GLN A 692 -16.65 -28.77 -11.56
CA GLN A 692 -16.46 -29.65 -10.42
C GLN A 692 -15.15 -29.29 -9.73
N GLU A 693 -15.24 -28.69 -8.55
CA GLU A 693 -14.09 -28.45 -7.68
C GLU A 693 -13.71 -29.75 -6.96
N GLU A 694 -12.41 -30.01 -6.89
CA GLU A 694 -11.83 -31.12 -6.14
C GLU A 694 -10.74 -30.60 -5.23
N ALA A 695 -10.75 -31.03 -3.97
CA ALA A 695 -9.72 -30.67 -3.02
C ALA A 695 -9.59 -31.72 -1.90
N THR A 696 -8.50 -31.69 -1.14
CA THR A 696 -8.41 -32.49 0.10
C THR A 696 -9.64 -32.23 0.98
N PRO A 697 -10.39 -33.26 1.41
CA PRO A 697 -11.55 -33.08 2.28
C PRO A 697 -11.15 -32.38 3.58
N GLY A 698 -11.97 -31.43 4.04
CA GLY A 698 -11.73 -30.61 5.21
C GLY A 698 -11.15 -29.23 4.92
N LEU A 699 -10.68 -28.97 3.69
CA LEU A 699 -10.09 -27.67 3.32
C LEU A 699 -11.10 -26.53 3.52
N SER A 700 -12.37 -26.80 3.27
CA SER A 700 -13.48 -26.00 3.76
C SER A 700 -14.35 -26.89 4.64
N LEU A 701 -14.69 -26.44 5.85
CA LEU A 701 -15.53 -27.23 6.75
C LEU A 701 -16.98 -27.41 6.24
N ILE A 702 -17.41 -26.61 5.25
CA ILE A 702 -18.68 -26.79 4.53
C ILE A 702 -18.47 -27.46 3.16
N GLU A 703 -17.26 -27.97 2.88
CA GLU A 703 -16.88 -28.71 1.67
C GLU A 703 -17.17 -27.99 0.34
N VAL A 704 -17.25 -26.66 0.31
CA VAL A 704 -17.40 -25.90 -0.96
C VAL A 704 -16.19 -26.09 -1.89
N SER A 705 -15.04 -26.52 -1.37
CA SER A 705 -13.87 -26.94 -2.14
C SER A 705 -14.02 -28.30 -2.85
N ASN A 706 -15.12 -29.01 -2.61
CA ASN A 706 -15.46 -30.31 -3.20
C ASN A 706 -16.89 -30.29 -3.78
N SER A 707 -17.28 -29.17 -4.38
CA SER A 707 -18.63 -28.95 -4.90
C SER A 707 -18.62 -28.67 -6.40
N PHE A 708 -19.77 -28.80 -7.06
CA PHE A 708 -19.94 -28.32 -8.42
C PHE A 708 -20.87 -27.10 -8.49
N GLY A 709 -20.57 -26.21 -9.44
CA GLY A 709 -21.45 -25.13 -9.87
C GLY A 709 -21.79 -25.26 -11.35
N LEU A 710 -22.81 -24.53 -11.80
CA LEU A 710 -23.31 -24.59 -13.17
C LEU A 710 -23.23 -23.20 -13.85
N VAL A 711 -23.00 -23.21 -15.16
CA VAL A 711 -23.27 -22.10 -16.08
C VAL A 711 -24.16 -22.64 -17.18
N VAL A 712 -25.33 -22.03 -17.34
CA VAL A 712 -26.33 -22.43 -18.34
C VAL A 712 -26.50 -21.27 -19.31
N ALA A 713 -26.20 -21.52 -20.58
CA ALA A 713 -26.08 -20.49 -21.61
C ALA A 713 -27.43 -19.89 -22.00
N ASP A 714 -28.43 -20.75 -22.20
CA ASP A 714 -29.77 -20.38 -22.62
C ASP A 714 -30.80 -21.05 -21.72
N ARG A 715 -31.32 -20.29 -20.75
CA ARG A 715 -32.34 -20.76 -19.80
C ARG A 715 -33.69 -21.03 -20.48
N ALA A 716 -33.95 -20.47 -21.68
CA ALA A 716 -35.19 -20.63 -22.41
C ALA A 716 -35.18 -21.86 -23.34
N ASN A 717 -34.00 -22.45 -23.61
CA ASN A 717 -33.89 -23.63 -24.45
C ASN A 717 -34.66 -24.82 -23.82
N PRO A 718 -35.54 -25.52 -24.57
CA PRO A 718 -36.32 -26.65 -24.05
C PRO A 718 -35.46 -27.79 -23.50
N ARG A 719 -34.21 -27.96 -23.97
CA ARG A 719 -33.29 -29.02 -23.55
C ARG A 719 -32.46 -28.66 -22.31
N THR A 720 -32.58 -27.43 -21.80
CA THR A 720 -31.76 -26.96 -20.67
C THR A 720 -31.97 -27.78 -19.41
N ARG A 721 -33.22 -28.17 -19.13
CA ARG A 721 -33.53 -29.01 -17.97
C ARG A 721 -32.77 -30.35 -18.03
N ASP A 722 -32.80 -31.01 -19.19
CA ASP A 722 -32.13 -32.29 -19.39
C ASP A 722 -30.60 -32.13 -19.38
N ALA A 723 -30.08 -31.00 -19.88
CA ALA A 723 -28.65 -30.68 -19.80
C ALA A 723 -28.17 -30.52 -18.35
N VAL A 724 -28.94 -29.80 -17.52
CA VAL A 724 -28.66 -29.65 -16.08
C VAL A 724 -28.72 -31.01 -15.36
N ALA A 725 -29.73 -31.84 -15.69
CA ALA A 725 -29.84 -33.18 -15.14
C ALA A 725 -28.63 -34.05 -15.52
N ALA A 726 -28.23 -34.05 -16.80
CA ALA A 726 -27.08 -34.81 -17.29
C ALA A 726 -25.78 -34.41 -16.60
N LEU A 727 -25.52 -33.10 -16.46
CA LEU A 727 -24.36 -32.58 -15.75
C LEU A 727 -24.38 -32.96 -14.26
N THR A 728 -25.55 -32.87 -13.62
CA THR A 728 -25.71 -33.25 -12.21
C THR A 728 -25.33 -34.72 -12.00
N TRP A 729 -25.86 -35.61 -12.84
CA TRP A 729 -25.52 -37.04 -12.80
C TRP A 729 -24.04 -37.31 -13.08
N ARG A 730 -23.44 -36.59 -14.03
CA ARG A 730 -21.99 -36.69 -14.29
C ARG A 730 -21.16 -36.28 -13.07
N CYS A 731 -21.51 -35.17 -12.40
CA CYS A 731 -20.82 -34.71 -11.18
C CYS A 731 -20.97 -35.69 -10.01
N MET A 732 -22.14 -36.35 -9.88
CA MET A 732 -22.34 -37.41 -8.90
C MET A 732 -21.47 -38.64 -9.21
N ALA A 733 -21.46 -39.10 -10.46
CA ALA A 733 -20.61 -40.21 -10.90
C ALA A 733 -19.13 -39.89 -10.64
N HIS A 734 -18.69 -38.67 -10.98
CA HIS A 734 -17.34 -38.18 -10.68
C HIS A 734 -17.03 -38.21 -9.19
N SER A 735 -17.95 -37.72 -8.35
CA SER A 735 -17.78 -37.76 -6.90
C SER A 735 -17.61 -39.20 -6.38
N ARG A 736 -18.33 -40.19 -6.95
CA ARG A 736 -18.15 -41.62 -6.63
C ARG A 736 -16.79 -42.16 -7.10
N GLU A 737 -16.37 -41.83 -8.32
CA GLU A 737 -15.04 -42.21 -8.86
C GLU A 737 -13.90 -41.72 -7.95
N ARG A 738 -14.10 -40.57 -7.28
CA ARG A 738 -13.17 -40.00 -6.30
C ARG A 738 -13.37 -40.49 -4.87
N GLY A 739 -14.23 -41.49 -4.66
CA GLY A 739 -14.48 -42.11 -3.36
C GLY A 739 -15.18 -41.19 -2.34
N ARG A 740 -15.95 -40.20 -2.80
CA ARG A 740 -16.64 -39.26 -1.91
C ARG A 740 -17.92 -39.89 -1.34
N PRO A 741 -18.28 -39.58 -0.08
CA PRO A 741 -19.53 -40.04 0.52
C PRO A 741 -20.75 -39.23 0.05
N SER A 742 -20.53 -38.03 -0.49
CA SER A 742 -21.61 -37.16 -0.96
C SER A 742 -21.18 -36.31 -2.16
N ALA A 743 -22.16 -35.87 -2.95
CA ALA A 743 -22.00 -34.85 -3.97
C ALA A 743 -22.63 -33.54 -3.49
N LEU A 744 -22.01 -32.42 -3.85
CA LEU A 744 -22.38 -31.08 -3.40
C LEU A 744 -22.64 -30.17 -4.59
N GLY A 745 -23.85 -29.62 -4.68
CA GLY A 745 -24.25 -28.65 -5.70
C GLY A 745 -24.35 -27.24 -5.11
N MET A 746 -23.71 -26.27 -5.76
CA MET A 746 -23.90 -24.83 -5.53
C MET A 746 -24.56 -24.24 -6.77
N VAL A 747 -25.89 -24.20 -6.79
CA VAL A 747 -26.65 -23.90 -8.02
C VAL A 747 -27.64 -22.75 -7.82
N ASP A 748 -28.06 -22.17 -8.94
CA ASP A 748 -29.10 -21.14 -8.95
C ASP A 748 -30.46 -21.73 -8.51
N ALA A 749 -31.35 -20.87 -8.01
CA ALA A 749 -32.69 -21.28 -7.60
C ALA A 749 -33.49 -21.98 -8.72
N ALA A 750 -33.21 -21.66 -9.99
CA ALA A 750 -33.84 -22.29 -11.15
C ALA A 750 -33.46 -23.76 -11.34
N ASP A 751 -32.30 -24.19 -10.83
CA ASP A 751 -31.77 -25.54 -11.01
C ASP A 751 -32.12 -26.47 -9.83
N VAL A 752 -32.55 -25.90 -8.69
CA VAL A 752 -32.93 -26.63 -7.48
C VAL A 752 -33.90 -27.79 -7.76
N PRO A 753 -35.01 -27.61 -8.51
CA PRO A 753 -35.95 -28.71 -8.75
C PRO A 753 -35.31 -29.92 -9.43
N VAL A 754 -34.39 -29.68 -10.38
CA VAL A 754 -33.70 -30.76 -11.11
C VAL A 754 -32.78 -31.55 -10.19
N LEU A 755 -32.08 -30.87 -9.28
CA LEU A 755 -31.20 -31.54 -8.32
C LEU A 755 -32.01 -32.30 -7.25
N LEU A 756 -33.15 -31.76 -6.80
CA LEU A 756 -34.04 -32.46 -5.87
C LEU A 756 -34.56 -33.78 -6.49
N GLU A 757 -34.92 -33.77 -7.77
CA GLU A 757 -35.30 -34.98 -8.52
C GLU A 757 -34.15 -35.99 -8.64
N ALA A 758 -32.90 -35.53 -8.67
CA ALA A 758 -31.71 -36.37 -8.63
C ALA A 758 -31.34 -36.85 -7.21
N GLY A 759 -32.17 -36.60 -6.19
CA GLY A 759 -31.96 -37.07 -4.82
C GLY A 759 -31.11 -36.15 -3.94
N PHE A 760 -30.87 -34.90 -4.37
CA PHE A 760 -30.26 -33.90 -3.49
C PHE A 760 -31.27 -33.37 -2.46
N VAL A 761 -30.76 -32.93 -1.33
CA VAL A 761 -31.49 -32.19 -0.29
C VAL A 761 -30.97 -30.76 -0.25
N ASP A 762 -31.88 -29.77 -0.30
CA ASP A 762 -31.54 -28.36 -0.16
C ASP A 762 -31.24 -28.02 1.30
N GLN A 763 -30.00 -27.60 1.55
CA GLN A 763 -29.49 -27.24 2.87
C GLN A 763 -29.56 -25.74 3.14
N GLY A 764 -30.16 -25.00 2.21
CA GLY A 764 -30.46 -23.59 2.34
C GLY A 764 -29.63 -22.71 1.42
N ARG A 765 -30.03 -21.44 1.40
CA ARG A 765 -29.48 -20.43 0.50
C ARG A 765 -28.33 -19.67 1.15
N PHE A 766 -27.25 -19.52 0.40
CA PHE A 766 -26.08 -18.73 0.76
C PHE A 766 -25.99 -17.46 -0.06
N SER A 767 -25.36 -16.44 0.51
CA SER A 767 -24.83 -15.31 -0.24
C SER A 767 -23.32 -15.40 -0.24
N GLU A 768 -22.72 -15.14 -1.39
CA GLU A 768 -21.28 -15.03 -1.54
C GLU A 768 -20.93 -13.67 -2.11
N TRP A 769 -19.99 -13.01 -1.46
CA TRP A 769 -19.48 -11.72 -1.90
C TRP A 769 -17.99 -11.81 -2.13
N THR A 770 -17.59 -11.49 -3.36
CA THR A 770 -16.19 -11.39 -3.77
C THR A 770 -15.88 -9.93 -4.10
N PHE A 771 -14.77 -9.41 -3.61
CA PHE A 771 -14.35 -8.04 -3.90
C PHE A 771 -12.83 -7.93 -4.08
N HIS A 772 -12.41 -6.99 -4.93
CA HIS A 772 -11.00 -6.74 -5.21
C HIS A 772 -10.28 -6.14 -3.99
N ARG A 773 -8.99 -6.48 -3.80
CA ARG A 773 -8.16 -6.09 -2.65
C ARG A 773 -8.10 -4.57 -2.44
N SER A 774 -8.23 -3.77 -3.50
CA SER A 774 -8.26 -2.30 -3.40
C SER A 774 -9.44 -1.77 -2.58
N MET A 775 -10.48 -2.59 -2.38
CA MET A 775 -11.65 -2.26 -1.57
C MET A 775 -11.45 -2.56 -0.07
N VAL A 776 -10.42 -3.33 0.31
CA VAL A 776 -10.20 -3.81 1.69
C VAL A 776 -10.15 -2.67 2.70
N ARG A 777 -9.48 -1.55 2.38
CA ARG A 777 -9.42 -0.38 3.28
C ARG A 777 -10.80 0.19 3.58
N ARG A 778 -11.61 0.37 2.53
CA ARG A 778 -12.99 0.85 2.65
C ARG A 778 -13.86 -0.16 3.38
N TRP A 779 -13.65 -1.44 3.12
CA TRP A 779 -14.31 -2.53 3.81
C TRP A 779 -14.02 -2.49 5.31
N CYS A 780 -12.75 -2.46 5.72
CA CYS A 780 -12.35 -2.42 7.13
C CYS A 780 -12.87 -1.16 7.81
N GLU A 781 -12.86 -0.03 7.11
CA GLU A 781 -13.35 1.23 7.63
C GLU A 781 -14.89 1.24 7.82
N ALA A 782 -15.64 0.72 6.86
CA ALA A 782 -17.09 0.56 6.97
C ALA A 782 -17.45 -0.42 8.08
N TRP A 783 -16.71 -1.54 8.17
CA TRP A 783 -16.84 -2.56 9.19
C TRP A 783 -16.62 -1.99 10.60
N ARG A 784 -15.47 -1.33 10.86
CA ARG A 784 -15.17 -0.70 12.15
C ARG A 784 -16.23 0.34 12.55
N SER A 785 -16.67 1.16 11.60
CA SER A 785 -17.70 2.18 11.84
C SER A 785 -19.02 1.60 12.35
N LEU A 786 -19.38 0.39 11.89
CA LEU A 786 -20.59 -0.29 12.32
C LEU A 786 -20.53 -0.65 13.81
N PHE A 787 -19.40 -1.21 14.25
CA PHE A 787 -19.20 -1.61 15.64
C PHE A 787 -18.97 -0.40 16.57
N GLU A 788 -18.32 0.67 16.11
CA GLU A 788 -18.21 1.92 16.86
C GLU A 788 -19.60 2.52 17.18
N ARG A 789 -20.52 2.51 16.21
CA ARG A 789 -21.90 3.00 16.40
C ARG A 789 -22.69 2.13 17.38
N GLN A 790 -22.44 0.82 17.42
CA GLN A 790 -23.08 -0.10 18.36
C GLN A 790 -22.53 0.04 19.79
N ALA A 791 -21.25 0.44 19.93
CA ALA A 791 -20.60 0.61 21.22
C ALA A 791 -20.96 1.91 21.96
N ALA A 792 -21.21 3.02 21.25
CA ALA A 792 -21.43 4.34 21.87
C ALA A 792 -22.67 4.43 22.78
N PRO A 793 -23.87 3.95 22.38
CA PRO A 793 -25.06 3.98 23.25
C PRO A 793 -24.90 3.12 24.51
N ARG A 794 -24.15 2.01 24.40
CA ARG A 794 -23.93 1.08 25.52
C ARG A 794 -22.94 1.61 26.55
N ARG A 795 -21.91 2.37 26.14
CA ARG A 795 -21.01 3.06 27.08
C ARG A 795 -21.74 4.15 27.85
N ALA A 796 -22.61 4.91 27.20
CA ALA A 796 -23.44 5.92 27.86
C ALA A 796 -24.39 5.29 28.88
N ALA A 797 -25.06 4.19 28.53
CA ALA A 797 -25.93 3.46 29.45
C ALA A 797 -25.17 2.86 30.65
N ARG A 798 -23.95 2.36 30.44
CA ARG A 798 -23.11 1.81 31.51
C ARG A 798 -22.53 2.89 32.42
N ALA A 799 -22.10 4.02 31.88
CA ALA A 799 -21.65 5.16 32.67
C ALA A 799 -22.78 5.76 33.52
N ALA A 800 -24.03 5.73 33.03
CA ALA A 800 -25.20 6.14 33.81
C ALA A 800 -25.48 5.17 34.98
N LEU A 801 -25.36 3.86 34.76
CA LEU A 801 -25.51 2.84 35.82
C LEU A 801 -24.38 2.92 36.86
N GLU A 802 -23.13 3.14 36.42
CA GLU A 802 -21.97 3.30 37.32
C GLU A 802 -22.02 4.65 38.09
N GLN A 803 -22.82 5.63 37.64
CA GLN A 803 -23.12 6.88 38.37
C GLN A 803 -24.29 6.73 39.37
N GLU A 804 -25.20 5.77 39.17
CA GLU A 804 -26.28 5.45 40.12
C GLU A 804 -25.83 4.50 41.25
N GLU A 805 -24.72 3.77 41.06
CA GLU A 805 -24.15 2.84 42.06
C GLU A 805 -22.91 3.39 42.81
N ALA A 806 -22.52 4.65 42.56
CA ALA A 806 -21.48 5.31 43.34
C ALA A 806 -22.09 5.91 44.64
N PRO A 807 -21.62 5.53 45.85
CA PRO A 807 -22.15 6.03 47.11
C PRO A 807 -21.87 7.52 47.35
#